data_AF-A0A810DX76-F1
#
_entry.id   AF-A0A810DX76-F1
#
_cell.length_a   1.000
_cell.length_b   1.000
_cell.length_c   1.000
_cell.angle_alpha   90.00
_cell.angle_beta   90.00
_cell.angle_gamma   90.00
#
_symmetry.space_group_name_H-M   'P 1'
#
loop_
_entity.id
_entity.type
_entity.pdbx_description
1 polymer ?
#
loop_
_entity_poly.entity_id
_entity_poly.type
_entity_poly.pdbx_seq_one_letter_code
_entity_poly.pdbx_strand_id
1 'polypeptide(L)'
;MRTIKSACQLQPKALEINVGDQIEQLDQIIHDTNGQDYFKKTFITDGMKILLSKGMARLAGKSNDTVFHLKQAMGGGKTHLMVGFGLLAKDSALRETKIGSIPYQSDFDAAKIAAFNGRNNPHTYFWGEIARQLGKEGLFREYWESGAKAPDEQSWIKLFEGEEPILILLDEMPPYFHYYSTQVLGHGTIADVITRAFSNMLTAAQKKKNVCIVVSDLEAAYDTGGKLIQRALDDATQELGRAEVSITPVNLESNEIYQILRKRLFLSLPEESEIAEIASVYASRLAEAAKAKTVERSAEALANDIESTYPFHPSFKSIVALFKENEKFKQTRGLMELVSRLLKSVWESSYDVYLIGAQHFDLSIHDVREKLADISEMRDVIARDLWDSTDSAHAQIIDINSGNHYAKQVGTLLLTASLSTAVNSVKGLTQSEMLECLIDPNHQGSGFLTVFNELQKSAWYLHQTQEGRNYFSHQENLTKKLQGYADKAPQNKVDELIRHRLEEMYKPETREAYEKVLPLPEMDEAAAVLKTGRALLIISPDGKTPPGIVANFFNDLVNKNNVLVLTGDKSSIASIDKAARHVYAVTKADKEIPDSHPQRKELDEKKAQYEQDFQTTVLSVFDKLIFPGNNRGEDVLRPKVLDSTYPSNEPYNGERQVVKTLTSDPIKLYTQISENFDALRARAESLLFGSQDEARKTDLLDRMKQKTQMPWLPSRGFDQLAIEACQRGVWEDLGNGYITKKPKPKMTEVIISEDTSPDDSGTVRLKVDVVNAGNSPRIHFAEDSEVSESSPVLSDNSLATKALRVQFLAVDPTGKNLTGAPTTWKNRLTLRNRFNEASRTVELFVAPRGLIKYTLDGSEARNGTEYSGPIQLGNEETTVYVFAECESLEEKRTFTFYKSGSKEVPIMKEAPAIWSSPSPKRLDSSSKTYEGLKMAKEKSIEFEQVTLMVGSAPKVIHLSLGEMKISAGFIEKELAHLQTLLSPDAPVIMTFKKAYTPTGYDLEQFAKQLGIEIGNGEVEQK
;
A
#
# COMPACT_ATOMS: atom_id res chain seq x y z
N MET A 1 27.09 -43.52 29.28
CA MET A 1 25.66 -43.68 28.93
C MET A 1 25.53 -44.57 27.71
N ARG A 2 24.72 -45.63 27.81
CA ARG A 2 24.48 -46.57 26.70
C ARG A 2 23.43 -46.04 25.73
N THR A 3 23.61 -46.30 24.44
CA THR A 3 22.58 -46.04 23.43
C THR A 3 21.49 -47.11 23.52
N ILE A 4 20.30 -46.82 22.99
CA ILE A 4 19.17 -47.75 22.99
C ILE A 4 19.53 -49.09 22.36
N LYS A 5 20.34 -49.11 21.30
CA LYS A 5 20.81 -50.35 20.66
C LYS A 5 21.61 -51.25 21.60
N SER A 6 22.37 -50.63 22.50
CA SER A 6 23.20 -51.34 23.48
C SER A 6 22.49 -51.65 24.79
N ALA A 7 21.48 -50.85 25.16
CA ALA A 7 20.74 -50.98 26.42
C ALA A 7 19.49 -51.86 26.31
N CYS A 8 18.89 -51.99 25.13
CA CYS A 8 17.62 -52.68 24.92
C CYS A 8 17.75 -53.86 23.94
N GLN A 9 17.01 -54.95 24.19
CA GLN A 9 16.91 -56.07 23.26
C GLN A 9 15.50 -56.14 22.66
N LEU A 10 15.39 -56.20 21.34
CA LEU A 10 14.11 -56.29 20.64
C LEU A 10 13.53 -57.71 20.66
N GLN A 11 12.20 -57.80 20.60
CA GLN A 11 11.50 -59.05 20.31
C GLN A 11 11.79 -59.52 18.88
N PRO A 12 11.77 -60.84 18.63
CA PRO A 12 11.82 -61.36 17.26
C PRO A 12 10.71 -60.76 16.39
N LYS A 13 11.06 -60.28 15.19
CA LYS A 13 10.17 -59.58 14.23
C LYS A 13 9.69 -58.19 14.63
N ALA A 14 10.24 -57.55 15.66
CA ALA A 14 9.85 -56.19 16.05
C ALA A 14 10.08 -55.12 14.95
N LEU A 15 11.02 -55.35 14.01
CA LEU A 15 11.33 -54.45 12.89
C LEU A 15 10.51 -54.73 11.62
N GLU A 16 9.86 -55.88 11.54
CA GLU A 16 9.16 -56.39 10.35
C GLU A 16 7.69 -56.71 10.66
N ILE A 17 7.06 -55.86 11.48
CA ILE A 17 5.65 -56.02 11.79
C ILE A 17 4.86 -55.64 10.53
N ASN A 18 4.48 -56.67 9.77
CA ASN A 18 3.48 -56.59 8.72
C ASN A 18 2.24 -57.26 9.25
N VAL A 19 1.30 -56.47 9.75
CA VAL A 19 0.03 -57.04 10.13
C VAL A 19 -0.77 -57.06 8.83
N GLY A 20 -0.89 -58.25 8.23
CA GLY A 20 -1.84 -58.56 7.17
C GLY A 20 -3.10 -59.15 7.80
N ASP A 21 -4.26 -58.93 7.19
CA ASP A 21 -5.56 -59.35 7.73
C ASP A 21 -5.66 -60.86 7.95
N GLN A 22 -5.44 -61.27 9.19
CA GLN A 22 -5.90 -62.54 9.71
C GLN A 22 -7.35 -62.33 10.18
N ILE A 23 -8.30 -62.57 9.27
CA ILE A 23 -9.70 -62.79 9.63
C ILE A 23 -9.72 -64.16 10.33
N GLU A 24 -9.51 -64.16 11.63
CA GLU A 24 -9.55 -65.35 12.47
C GLU A 24 -10.85 -65.38 13.27
N GLN A 25 -11.46 -66.58 13.35
CA GLN A 25 -12.69 -66.80 14.11
C GLN A 25 -12.37 -66.69 15.62
N LEU A 26 -13.09 -65.81 16.35
CA LEU A 26 -12.82 -65.49 17.77
C LEU A 26 -12.87 -66.74 18.66
N ASP A 27 -13.78 -67.66 18.37
CA ASP A 27 -13.91 -68.96 19.02
C ASP A 27 -12.66 -69.84 18.80
N GLN A 28 -12.19 -69.96 17.56
CA GLN A 28 -10.96 -70.70 17.24
C GLN A 28 -9.76 -70.13 17.98
N ILE A 29 -9.61 -68.81 18.02
CA ILE A 29 -8.52 -68.15 18.76
C ILE A 29 -8.56 -68.51 20.25
N ILE A 30 -9.74 -68.45 20.88
CA ILE A 30 -9.87 -68.74 22.31
C ILE A 30 -9.56 -70.21 22.58
N HIS A 31 -9.89 -71.14 21.68
CA HIS A 31 -9.59 -72.56 21.83
C HIS A 31 -8.11 -72.90 21.57
N ASP A 32 -7.51 -72.36 20.51
CA ASP A 32 -6.18 -72.73 20.04
C ASP A 32 -5.03 -71.92 20.69
N THR A 33 -5.34 -70.79 21.33
CA THR A 33 -4.32 -69.93 21.96
C THR A 33 -3.90 -70.42 23.35
N ASN A 34 -2.59 -70.55 23.56
CA ASN A 34 -2.00 -70.75 24.88
C ASN A 34 -2.06 -69.45 25.71
N GLY A 35 -2.76 -69.49 26.84
CA GLY A 35 -2.96 -68.32 27.70
C GLY A 35 -1.67 -67.75 28.31
N GLN A 36 -0.68 -68.57 28.64
CA GLN A 36 0.60 -68.09 29.18
C GLN A 36 1.34 -67.22 28.17
N ASP A 37 1.42 -67.67 26.92
CA ASP A 37 2.12 -66.94 25.86
C ASP A 37 1.38 -65.67 25.43
N TYR A 38 0.04 -65.72 25.45
CA TYR A 38 -0.81 -64.54 25.27
C TYR A 38 -0.48 -63.44 26.29
N PHE A 39 -0.49 -63.77 27.59
CA PHE A 39 -0.25 -62.80 28.65
C PHE A 39 1.23 -62.42 28.82
N LYS A 40 2.19 -63.13 28.23
CA LYS A 40 3.59 -62.66 28.14
C LYS A 40 3.73 -61.42 27.27
N LYS A 41 2.92 -61.33 26.20
CA LYS A 41 2.92 -60.23 25.22
C LYS A 41 1.80 -59.20 25.43
N THR A 42 1.01 -59.38 26.48
CA THR A 42 -0.17 -58.55 26.78
C THR A 42 0.04 -57.79 28.07
N PHE A 43 -0.10 -56.48 28.01
CA PHE A 43 -0.17 -55.62 29.19
C PHE A 43 -1.64 -55.51 29.63
N ILE A 44 -1.93 -55.72 30.91
CA ILE A 44 -3.30 -55.59 31.46
C ILE A 44 -3.59 -54.11 31.67
N THR A 45 -4.28 -53.52 30.70
CA THR A 45 -4.74 -52.12 30.73
C THR A 45 -5.80 -51.92 31.80
N ASP A 46 -6.04 -50.68 32.21
CA ASP A 46 -7.06 -50.30 33.17
C ASP A 46 -8.47 -50.63 32.63
N GLY A 47 -8.70 -50.46 31.32
CA GLY A 47 -9.92 -50.94 30.65
C GLY A 47 -10.10 -52.46 30.78
N MET A 48 -9.03 -53.23 30.60
CA MET A 48 -9.05 -54.69 30.82
C MET A 48 -9.28 -55.04 32.29
N LYS A 49 -8.66 -54.34 33.24
CA LYS A 49 -8.90 -54.55 34.68
C LYS A 49 -10.36 -54.31 35.05
N ILE A 50 -10.99 -53.27 34.51
CA ILE A 50 -12.40 -52.97 34.75
C ILE A 50 -13.29 -54.10 34.21
N LEU A 51 -13.04 -54.56 32.97
CA LEU A 51 -13.80 -55.69 32.40
C LEU A 51 -13.62 -56.93 33.26
N LEU A 52 -12.36 -57.29 33.57
CA LEU A 52 -12.08 -58.52 34.32
C LEU A 52 -12.67 -58.47 35.72
N SER A 53 -12.54 -57.34 36.43
CA SER A 53 -13.10 -57.19 37.78
C SER A 53 -14.61 -57.37 37.82
N LYS A 54 -15.33 -56.63 36.97
CA LYS A 54 -16.80 -56.69 36.93
C LYS A 54 -17.31 -57.98 36.27
N GLY A 55 -16.65 -58.44 35.22
CA GLY A 55 -16.99 -59.65 34.47
C GLY A 55 -16.78 -60.92 35.29
N MET A 56 -15.68 -61.03 36.05
CA MET A 56 -15.48 -62.17 36.96
C MET A 56 -16.51 -62.15 38.09
N ALA A 57 -16.80 -60.98 38.68
CA ALA A 57 -17.87 -60.85 39.66
C ALA A 57 -19.24 -61.26 39.10
N ARG A 58 -19.51 -60.97 37.83
CA ARG A 58 -20.73 -61.41 37.14
C ARG A 58 -20.78 -62.92 36.94
N LEU A 59 -19.70 -63.52 36.43
CA LEU A 59 -19.62 -64.98 36.25
C LEU A 59 -19.75 -65.74 37.58
N ALA A 60 -19.22 -65.17 38.67
CA ALA A 60 -19.36 -65.69 40.03
C ALA A 60 -20.77 -65.48 40.67
N GLY A 61 -21.69 -64.78 39.98
CA GLY A 61 -23.02 -64.47 40.51
C GLY A 61 -23.04 -63.42 41.62
N LYS A 62 -22.00 -62.56 41.70
CA LYS A 62 -21.83 -61.50 42.71
C LYS A 62 -22.12 -60.09 42.18
N SER A 63 -22.44 -59.95 40.89
CA SER A 63 -22.73 -58.67 40.24
C SER A 63 -24.01 -58.72 39.39
N ASN A 64 -24.68 -57.58 39.30
CA ASN A 64 -25.82 -57.34 38.41
C ASN A 64 -25.39 -56.77 37.04
N ASP A 65 -24.12 -56.37 36.89
CA ASP A 65 -23.56 -55.90 35.62
C ASP A 65 -23.55 -57.06 34.62
N THR A 66 -24.47 -57.04 33.65
CA THR A 66 -24.72 -58.19 32.75
C THR A 66 -24.07 -58.00 31.38
N VAL A 67 -24.12 -56.77 30.87
CA VAL A 67 -23.70 -56.43 29.51
C VAL A 67 -22.52 -55.47 29.56
N PHE A 68 -21.40 -55.87 28.98
CA PHE A 68 -20.19 -55.06 28.85
C PHE A 68 -20.03 -54.61 27.42
N HIS A 69 -20.20 -53.31 27.19
CA HIS A 69 -20.12 -52.73 25.87
C HIS A 69 -18.75 -52.11 25.63
N LEU A 70 -17.98 -52.70 24.71
CA LEU A 70 -16.64 -52.24 24.35
C LEU A 70 -16.72 -51.10 23.32
N LYS A 71 -16.55 -49.86 23.81
CA LYS A 71 -16.54 -48.66 22.97
C LYS A 71 -15.23 -48.53 22.18
N GLN A 72 -15.33 -47.90 21.02
CA GLN A 72 -14.18 -47.65 20.14
C GLN A 72 -13.28 -46.57 20.74
N ALA A 73 -11.98 -46.81 20.80
CA ALA A 73 -10.97 -45.80 21.12
C ALA A 73 -10.12 -45.50 19.86
N MET A 74 -9.24 -46.44 19.49
CA MET A 74 -8.47 -46.43 18.24
C MET A 74 -8.38 -47.85 17.67
N GLY A 75 -9.51 -48.35 17.15
CA GLY A 75 -9.59 -49.38 16.10
C GLY A 75 -8.77 -50.67 16.30
N GLY A 76 -8.49 -51.05 17.54
CA GLY A 76 -7.85 -52.31 17.85
C GLY A 76 -7.69 -52.50 19.35
N GLY A 77 -7.95 -53.71 19.82
CA GLY A 77 -7.88 -54.06 21.25
C GLY A 77 -9.19 -54.62 21.82
N LYS A 78 -10.34 -54.48 21.15
CA LYS A 78 -11.62 -55.06 21.60
C LYS A 78 -11.59 -56.58 21.55
N THR A 79 -11.33 -57.14 20.36
CA THR A 79 -11.10 -58.58 20.13
C THR A 79 -10.01 -59.12 21.07
N HIS A 80 -8.90 -58.40 21.23
CA HIS A 80 -7.82 -58.75 22.16
C HIS A 80 -8.33 -58.82 23.62
N LEU A 81 -9.08 -57.82 24.06
CA LEU A 81 -9.63 -57.79 25.41
C LEU A 81 -10.68 -58.90 25.63
N MET A 82 -11.49 -59.22 24.62
CA MET A 82 -12.44 -60.36 24.62
C MET A 82 -11.74 -61.71 24.67
N VAL A 83 -10.71 -61.92 23.84
CA VAL A 83 -9.88 -63.14 23.85
C VAL A 83 -9.20 -63.31 25.21
N GLY A 84 -8.60 -62.24 25.75
CA GLY A 84 -7.97 -62.27 27.06
C GLY A 84 -8.95 -62.63 28.18
N PHE A 85 -10.18 -62.09 28.13
CA PHE A 85 -11.22 -62.44 29.10
C PHE A 85 -11.70 -63.88 28.93
N GLY A 86 -11.91 -64.36 27.69
CA GLY A 86 -12.27 -65.74 27.41
C GLY A 86 -11.21 -66.75 27.88
N LEU A 87 -9.92 -66.48 27.62
CA LEU A 87 -8.81 -67.31 28.08
C LEU A 87 -8.74 -67.38 29.61
N LEU A 88 -9.03 -66.28 30.31
CA LEU A 88 -9.11 -66.27 31.77
C LEU A 88 -10.38 -66.98 32.26
N ALA A 89 -11.53 -66.80 31.63
CA ALA A 89 -12.79 -67.40 32.07
C ALA A 89 -12.78 -68.95 31.96
N LYS A 90 -11.98 -69.54 31.05
CA LYS A 90 -11.86 -70.99 30.88
C LYS A 90 -10.84 -71.68 31.79
N ASP A 91 -9.88 -70.96 32.36
CA ASP A 91 -8.71 -71.54 33.03
C ASP A 91 -8.45 -70.88 34.39
N SER A 92 -8.79 -71.59 35.47
CA SER A 92 -8.62 -71.13 36.86
C SER A 92 -7.15 -70.94 37.27
N ALA A 93 -6.22 -71.76 36.77
CA ALA A 93 -4.80 -71.62 37.07
C ALA A 93 -4.18 -70.39 36.41
N LEU A 94 -4.61 -70.08 35.18
CA LEU A 94 -4.22 -68.85 34.49
C LEU A 94 -4.77 -67.61 35.20
N ARG A 95 -6.03 -67.66 35.70
CA ARG A 95 -6.62 -66.57 36.51
C ARG A 95 -5.81 -66.31 37.76
N GLU A 96 -5.50 -67.33 38.54
CA GLU A 96 -4.72 -67.19 39.76
C GLU A 96 -3.37 -66.51 39.48
N THR A 97 -2.68 -66.97 38.44
CA THR A 97 -1.34 -66.45 38.08
C THR A 97 -1.36 -65.00 37.60
N LYS A 98 -2.40 -64.58 36.85
CA LYS A 98 -2.42 -63.27 36.17
C LYS A 98 -3.25 -62.23 36.88
N ILE A 99 -4.31 -62.64 37.57
CA ILE A 99 -5.30 -61.76 38.19
C ILE A 99 -5.77 -62.26 39.57
N GLY A 100 -4.95 -63.03 40.30
CA GLY A 100 -5.32 -63.53 41.64
C GLY A 100 -5.71 -62.45 42.65
N SER A 101 -5.31 -61.19 42.42
CA SER A 101 -5.73 -60.04 43.22
C SER A 101 -7.15 -59.53 42.93
N ILE A 102 -7.81 -59.99 41.85
CA ILE A 102 -9.17 -59.57 41.48
C ILE A 102 -10.21 -60.37 42.31
N PRO A 103 -11.19 -59.70 42.95
CA PRO A 103 -12.23 -60.38 43.74
C PRO A 103 -13.03 -61.41 42.93
N TYR A 104 -13.47 -62.49 43.61
CA TYR A 104 -14.38 -63.54 43.10
C TYR A 104 -13.85 -64.37 41.92
N GLN A 105 -12.60 -64.19 41.48
CA GLN A 105 -12.02 -64.93 40.35
C GLN A 105 -11.94 -66.45 40.60
N SER A 106 -11.87 -66.85 41.88
CA SER A 106 -11.80 -68.24 42.35
C SER A 106 -13.16 -68.87 42.66
N ASP A 107 -14.26 -68.12 42.56
CA ASP A 107 -15.61 -68.58 42.95
C ASP A 107 -16.24 -69.54 41.91
N PHE A 108 -15.58 -69.77 40.78
CA PHE A 108 -15.94 -70.75 39.76
C PHE A 108 -14.67 -71.35 39.13
N ASP A 109 -14.77 -72.54 38.52
CA ASP A 109 -13.62 -73.20 37.88
C ASP A 109 -13.48 -72.81 36.39
N ALA A 110 -14.50 -73.07 35.58
CA ALA A 110 -14.52 -72.66 34.17
C ALA A 110 -15.91 -72.16 33.76
N ALA A 111 -15.95 -71.18 32.86
CA ALA A 111 -17.17 -70.71 32.20
C ALA A 111 -17.37 -71.39 30.84
N LYS A 112 -18.62 -71.62 30.45
CA LYS A 112 -18.99 -71.96 29.06
C LYS A 112 -18.89 -70.71 28.20
N ILE A 113 -18.14 -70.79 27.12
CA ILE A 113 -17.89 -69.65 26.23
C ILE A 113 -18.66 -69.85 24.92
N ALA A 114 -19.39 -68.82 24.51
CA ALA A 114 -19.96 -68.72 23.17
C ALA A 114 -19.47 -67.41 22.54
N ALA A 115 -18.93 -67.48 21.33
CA ALA A 115 -18.40 -66.35 20.59
C ALA A 115 -19.01 -66.26 19.19
N PHE A 116 -19.30 -65.03 18.75
CA PHE A 116 -19.81 -64.78 17.41
C PHE A 116 -19.17 -63.51 16.84
N ASN A 117 -18.72 -63.58 15.59
CA ASN A 117 -18.20 -62.44 14.84
C ASN A 117 -19.25 -61.99 13.82
N GLY A 118 -19.66 -60.72 13.86
CA GLY A 118 -20.70 -60.17 13.01
C GLY A 118 -20.33 -59.98 11.53
N ARG A 119 -19.08 -60.26 11.13
CA ARG A 119 -18.73 -60.43 9.71
C ARG A 119 -19.20 -61.78 9.15
N ASN A 120 -19.52 -62.74 10.01
CA ASN A 120 -20.02 -64.04 9.60
C ASN A 120 -21.54 -64.00 9.40
N ASN A 121 -22.02 -64.65 8.35
CA ASN A 121 -23.45 -64.73 8.03
C ASN A 121 -23.93 -66.19 7.96
N PRO A 122 -23.94 -66.93 9.08
CA PRO A 122 -24.36 -68.33 9.07
C PRO A 122 -25.86 -68.46 8.81
N HIS A 123 -26.27 -69.57 8.15
CA HIS A 123 -27.69 -69.89 7.92
C HIS A 123 -28.50 -70.05 9.21
N THR A 124 -27.83 -70.34 10.33
CA THR A 124 -28.44 -70.51 11.65
C THR A 124 -28.55 -69.19 12.44
N TYR A 125 -28.10 -68.07 11.85
CA TYR A 125 -27.96 -66.77 12.50
C TYR A 125 -27.06 -66.83 13.76
N PHE A 126 -26.84 -65.69 14.42
CA PHE A 126 -25.99 -65.61 15.62
C PHE A 126 -26.52 -66.49 16.77
N TRP A 127 -27.84 -66.61 16.92
CA TRP A 127 -28.45 -67.37 18.02
C TRP A 127 -28.27 -68.88 17.87
N GLY A 128 -28.32 -69.41 16.65
CA GLY A 128 -28.07 -70.83 16.41
C GLY A 128 -26.60 -71.19 16.66
N GLU A 129 -25.68 -70.28 16.32
CA GLU A 129 -24.25 -70.46 16.61
C GLU A 129 -23.96 -70.47 18.11
N ILE A 130 -24.52 -69.51 18.86
CA ILE A 130 -24.43 -69.50 20.33
C ILE A 130 -25.00 -70.79 20.91
N ALA A 131 -26.18 -71.21 20.47
CA ALA A 131 -26.81 -72.43 20.97
C ALA A 131 -25.95 -73.68 20.68
N ARG A 132 -25.29 -73.75 19.52
CA ARG A 132 -24.35 -74.82 19.17
C ARG A 132 -23.13 -74.82 20.07
N GLN A 133 -22.48 -73.68 20.28
CA GLN A 133 -21.28 -73.57 21.11
C GLN A 133 -21.56 -73.87 22.60
N LEU A 134 -22.78 -73.58 23.07
CA LEU A 134 -23.25 -74.00 24.40
C LEU A 134 -23.72 -75.46 24.46
N GLY A 135 -23.67 -76.22 23.36
CA GLY A 135 -24.07 -77.63 23.29
C GLY A 135 -25.59 -77.88 23.33
N LYS A 136 -26.40 -76.85 23.07
CA LYS A 136 -27.88 -76.86 23.18
C LYS A 136 -28.59 -76.49 21.88
N GLU A 137 -27.97 -76.74 20.71
CA GLU A 137 -28.49 -76.37 19.37
C GLU A 137 -29.93 -76.84 19.13
N GLY A 138 -30.30 -78.03 19.65
CA GLY A 138 -31.64 -78.60 19.50
C GLY A 138 -32.77 -77.72 20.04
N LEU A 139 -32.51 -76.85 21.03
CA LEU A 139 -33.52 -75.94 21.58
C LEU A 139 -33.91 -74.82 20.63
N PHE A 140 -33.00 -74.43 19.72
CA PHE A 140 -33.21 -73.23 18.88
C PHE A 140 -33.51 -73.56 17.42
N ARG A 141 -33.46 -74.84 17.03
CA ARG A 141 -33.60 -75.32 15.66
C ARG A 141 -34.84 -74.79 14.92
N GLU A 142 -35.97 -74.65 15.63
CA GLU A 142 -37.21 -74.10 15.06
C GLU A 142 -37.11 -72.64 14.59
N TYR A 143 -36.11 -71.88 15.06
CA TYR A 143 -35.97 -70.44 14.84
C TYR A 143 -35.24 -70.07 13.54
N TRP A 144 -34.71 -71.06 12.81
CA TRP A 144 -34.09 -70.85 11.49
C TRP A 144 -34.51 -71.87 10.42
N GLU A 145 -34.98 -73.07 10.79
CA GLU A 145 -35.36 -74.11 9.81
C GLU A 145 -36.54 -73.73 8.91
N SER A 146 -37.47 -72.92 9.41
CA SER A 146 -38.67 -72.47 8.67
C SER A 146 -38.62 -70.98 8.33
N GLY A 147 -37.41 -70.39 8.24
CA GLY A 147 -37.19 -68.96 8.04
C GLY A 147 -36.83 -68.23 9.34
N ALA A 148 -36.37 -66.98 9.20
CA ALA A 148 -35.91 -66.17 10.33
C ALA A 148 -37.05 -65.90 11.33
N LYS A 149 -36.99 -66.51 12.51
CA LYS A 149 -37.93 -66.26 13.62
C LYS A 149 -37.13 -65.94 14.87
N ALA A 150 -37.29 -64.73 15.41
CA ALA A 150 -36.56 -64.33 16.62
C ALA A 150 -36.95 -65.25 17.80
N PRO A 151 -35.98 -65.88 18.51
CA PRO A 151 -36.26 -66.54 19.77
C PRO A 151 -36.82 -65.55 20.79
N ASP A 152 -37.85 -65.97 21.52
CA ASP A 152 -38.42 -65.17 22.61
C ASP A 152 -37.54 -65.24 23.88
N GLU A 153 -37.83 -64.36 24.84
CA GLU A 153 -37.07 -64.28 26.09
C GLU A 153 -37.07 -65.63 26.85
N GLN A 154 -38.20 -66.34 26.89
CA GLN A 154 -38.30 -67.63 27.58
C GLN A 154 -37.42 -68.70 26.96
N SER A 155 -37.25 -68.69 25.64
CA SER A 155 -36.33 -69.60 24.95
C SER A 155 -34.88 -69.32 25.32
N TRP A 156 -34.48 -68.05 25.43
CA TRP A 156 -33.16 -67.68 25.93
C TRP A 156 -32.95 -68.06 27.40
N ILE A 157 -33.96 -67.90 28.26
CA ILE A 157 -33.89 -68.33 29.67
C ILE A 157 -33.65 -69.84 29.79
N LYS A 158 -34.29 -70.66 28.94
CA LYS A 158 -34.07 -72.11 28.85
C LYS A 158 -32.68 -72.44 28.31
N LEU A 159 -32.18 -71.69 27.32
CA LEU A 159 -30.83 -71.86 26.80
C LEU A 159 -29.78 -71.62 27.91
N PHE A 160 -29.97 -70.57 28.71
CA PHE A 160 -29.10 -70.19 29.82
C PHE A 160 -29.40 -70.94 31.14
N GLU A 161 -30.23 -71.97 31.11
CA GLU A 161 -30.54 -72.76 32.30
C GLU A 161 -29.36 -73.64 32.72
N GLY A 162 -28.96 -73.54 34.00
CA GLY A 162 -27.80 -74.24 34.58
C GLY A 162 -27.14 -73.41 35.68
N GLU A 163 -26.24 -74.03 36.45
CA GLU A 163 -25.42 -73.33 37.46
C GLU A 163 -24.03 -72.92 36.92
N GLU A 164 -23.62 -73.48 35.78
CA GLU A 164 -22.35 -73.14 35.13
C GLU A 164 -22.36 -71.69 34.63
N PRO A 165 -21.31 -70.88 34.89
CA PRO A 165 -21.20 -69.53 34.35
C PRO A 165 -21.13 -69.54 32.82
N ILE A 166 -21.79 -68.58 32.18
CA ILE A 166 -21.81 -68.45 30.71
C ILE A 166 -21.23 -67.10 30.32
N LEU A 167 -20.23 -67.11 29.44
CA LEU A 167 -19.64 -65.92 28.83
C LEU A 167 -19.99 -65.90 27.33
N ILE A 168 -20.71 -64.87 26.90
CA ILE A 168 -21.05 -64.63 25.49
C ILE A 168 -20.22 -63.46 24.98
N LEU A 169 -19.50 -63.67 23.88
CA LEU A 169 -18.58 -62.72 23.26
C LEU A 169 -19.07 -62.39 21.85
N LEU A 170 -19.59 -61.18 21.65
CA LEU A 170 -20.13 -60.71 20.37
C LEU A 170 -19.22 -59.64 19.78
N ASP A 171 -18.41 -60.02 18.79
CA ASP A 171 -17.43 -59.15 18.17
C ASP A 171 -17.95 -58.59 16.84
N GLU A 172 -17.71 -57.30 16.57
CA GLU A 172 -18.01 -56.64 15.29
C GLU A 172 -19.46 -56.86 14.80
N MET A 173 -20.44 -56.64 15.66
CA MET A 173 -21.86 -56.84 15.32
C MET A 173 -22.44 -55.87 14.26
N PRO A 174 -22.02 -54.60 14.09
CA PRO A 174 -22.68 -53.67 13.15
C PRO A 174 -22.75 -54.13 11.68
N PRO A 175 -21.68 -54.70 11.09
CA PRO A 175 -21.75 -55.31 9.75
C PRO A 175 -22.86 -56.36 9.61
N TYR A 176 -23.11 -57.17 10.64
CA TYR A 176 -24.15 -58.20 10.66
C TYR A 176 -25.54 -57.55 10.52
N PHE A 177 -25.83 -56.57 11.38
CA PHE A 177 -27.10 -55.84 11.35
C PHE A 177 -27.29 -55.08 10.05
N HIS A 178 -26.22 -54.47 9.52
CA HIS A 178 -26.28 -53.77 8.26
C HIS A 178 -26.58 -54.71 7.09
N TYR A 179 -25.89 -55.85 6.98
CA TYR A 179 -26.12 -56.85 5.94
C TYR A 179 -27.59 -57.29 5.91
N TYR A 180 -28.17 -57.62 7.06
CA TYR A 180 -29.58 -58.04 7.14
C TYR A 180 -30.59 -56.90 7.06
N SER A 181 -30.18 -55.64 7.19
CA SER A 181 -31.08 -54.50 6.97
C SER A 181 -31.42 -54.32 5.48
N THR A 182 -30.59 -54.87 4.60
CA THR A 182 -30.86 -54.93 3.15
C THR A 182 -31.84 -56.04 2.74
N GLN A 183 -32.17 -56.96 3.66
CA GLN A 183 -33.03 -58.11 3.38
C GLN A 183 -34.44 -57.88 3.93
N VAL A 184 -35.42 -57.75 3.04
CA VAL A 184 -36.83 -57.48 3.38
C VAL A 184 -37.54 -58.76 3.83
N LEU A 185 -38.33 -58.67 4.90
CA LEU A 185 -39.18 -59.74 5.41
C LEU A 185 -40.55 -59.17 5.79
N GLY A 186 -41.56 -59.38 4.93
CA GLY A 186 -42.90 -58.81 5.13
C GLY A 186 -42.89 -57.27 5.06
N HIS A 187 -43.38 -56.62 6.13
CA HIS A 187 -43.37 -55.15 6.26
C HIS A 187 -42.09 -54.59 6.93
N GLY A 188 -41.17 -55.45 7.35
CA GLY A 188 -39.90 -55.07 7.96
C GLY A 188 -38.71 -55.74 7.26
N THR A 189 -37.62 -55.91 8.01
CA THR A 189 -36.38 -56.51 7.55
C THR A 189 -35.96 -57.68 8.45
N ILE A 190 -35.04 -58.53 7.97
CA ILE A 190 -34.44 -59.55 8.82
C ILE A 190 -33.66 -58.91 9.98
N ALA A 191 -33.11 -57.71 9.79
CA ALA A 191 -32.46 -56.96 10.88
C ALA A 191 -33.43 -56.64 12.04
N ASP A 192 -34.72 -56.42 11.78
CA ASP A 192 -35.71 -56.24 12.86
C ASP A 192 -35.89 -57.52 13.69
N VAL A 193 -35.88 -58.69 13.03
CA VAL A 193 -35.93 -60.00 13.69
C VAL A 193 -34.68 -60.23 14.54
N ILE A 194 -33.50 -59.90 14.01
CA ILE A 194 -32.23 -60.00 14.72
C ILE A 194 -32.19 -59.05 15.92
N THR A 195 -32.66 -57.81 15.74
CA THR A 195 -32.74 -56.79 16.81
C THR A 195 -33.60 -57.32 17.96
N ARG A 196 -34.78 -57.87 17.64
CA ARG A 196 -35.66 -58.49 18.66
C ARG A 196 -35.02 -59.70 19.34
N ALA A 197 -34.37 -60.59 18.57
CA ALA A 197 -33.67 -61.75 19.12
C ALA A 197 -32.54 -61.32 20.08
N PHE A 198 -31.81 -60.27 19.71
CA PHE A 198 -30.72 -59.70 20.49
C PHE A 198 -31.22 -59.05 21.78
N SER A 199 -32.24 -58.17 21.72
CA SER A 199 -32.88 -57.60 22.91
C SER A 199 -33.38 -58.71 23.86
N ASN A 200 -34.10 -59.70 23.35
CA ASN A 200 -34.59 -60.83 24.14
C ASN A 200 -33.46 -61.61 24.83
N MET A 201 -32.30 -61.75 24.18
CA MET A 201 -31.12 -62.39 24.77
C MET A 201 -30.55 -61.57 25.94
N LEU A 202 -30.45 -60.25 25.78
CA LEU A 202 -29.95 -59.35 26.82
C LEU A 202 -30.85 -59.38 28.06
N THR A 203 -32.17 -59.25 27.85
CA THR A 203 -33.19 -59.31 28.90
C THR A 203 -33.16 -60.67 29.64
N ALA A 204 -33.04 -61.77 28.90
CA ALA A 204 -32.94 -63.11 29.48
C ALA A 204 -31.64 -63.32 30.28
N ALA A 205 -30.51 -62.81 29.80
CA ALA A 205 -29.23 -62.89 30.49
C ALA A 205 -29.26 -62.16 31.84
N GLN A 206 -29.96 -61.02 31.92
CA GLN A 206 -30.09 -60.25 33.16
C GLN A 206 -30.89 -60.97 34.24
N LYS A 207 -31.87 -61.81 33.86
CA LYS A 207 -32.65 -62.66 34.78
C LYS A 207 -31.86 -63.85 35.33
N LYS A 208 -30.68 -64.15 34.78
CA LYS A 208 -29.75 -65.14 35.33
C LYS A 208 -28.66 -64.44 36.12
N LYS A 209 -28.08 -65.11 37.14
CA LYS A 209 -27.05 -64.49 38.00
C LYS A 209 -25.63 -64.56 37.41
N ASN A 210 -25.37 -65.53 36.53
CA ASN A 210 -24.03 -65.96 36.10
C ASN A 210 -23.83 -65.92 34.57
N VAL A 211 -24.65 -65.13 33.85
CA VAL A 211 -24.52 -64.92 32.40
C VAL A 211 -23.91 -63.54 32.16
N CYS A 212 -22.76 -63.52 31.49
CA CYS A 212 -22.00 -62.33 31.15
C CYS A 212 -21.96 -62.17 29.63
N ILE A 213 -22.31 -60.98 29.13
CA ILE A 213 -22.29 -60.69 27.69
C ILE A 213 -21.31 -59.55 27.46
N VAL A 214 -20.38 -59.74 26.52
CA VAL A 214 -19.47 -58.69 26.04
C VAL A 214 -19.77 -58.41 24.59
N VAL A 215 -20.09 -57.16 24.26
CA VAL A 215 -20.43 -56.71 22.90
C VAL A 215 -19.41 -55.69 22.44
N SER A 216 -18.90 -55.86 21.23
CA SER A 216 -17.99 -54.90 20.59
C SER A 216 -18.69 -54.18 19.42
N ASP A 217 -18.54 -52.86 19.40
CA ASP A 217 -18.99 -52.01 18.29
C ASP A 217 -17.88 -51.83 17.23
N LEU A 218 -18.22 -51.39 16.01
CA LEU A 218 -17.29 -51.07 14.92
C LEU A 218 -17.73 -49.76 14.25
N GLU A 219 -16.88 -48.73 14.28
CA GLU A 219 -17.29 -47.38 13.84
C GLU A 219 -16.99 -46.99 12.37
N ALA A 220 -17.74 -45.96 11.94
CA ALA A 220 -17.73 -45.13 10.71
C ALA A 220 -18.46 -45.65 9.44
N ALA A 221 -18.34 -46.92 9.05
CA ALA A 221 -18.92 -47.38 7.77
C ALA A 221 -20.39 -47.86 7.84
N TYR A 222 -20.93 -48.12 9.05
CA TYR A 222 -22.21 -48.81 9.24
C TYR A 222 -23.15 -48.10 10.23
N ASP A 223 -23.34 -46.79 10.07
CA ASP A 223 -24.17 -45.94 10.95
C ASP A 223 -25.61 -46.50 11.13
N THR A 224 -26.17 -47.12 10.10
CA THR A 224 -27.48 -47.78 10.18
C THR A 224 -27.47 -49.03 11.08
N GLY A 225 -26.40 -49.83 11.04
CA GLY A 225 -26.26 -51.04 11.85
C GLY A 225 -25.98 -50.73 13.32
N GLY A 226 -25.14 -49.73 13.60
CA GLY A 226 -24.86 -49.26 14.96
C GLY A 226 -26.10 -48.74 15.67
N LYS A 227 -26.98 -47.99 14.96
CA LYS A 227 -28.26 -47.51 15.50
C LYS A 227 -29.19 -48.64 15.94
N LEU A 228 -29.20 -49.78 15.25
CA LEU A 228 -30.03 -50.93 15.61
C LEU A 228 -29.52 -51.63 16.89
N ILE A 229 -28.19 -51.74 17.04
CA ILE A 229 -27.57 -52.28 18.27
C ILE A 229 -27.85 -51.35 19.45
N GLN A 230 -27.65 -50.04 19.26
CA GLN A 230 -27.89 -49.07 20.32
C GLN A 230 -29.36 -49.06 20.74
N ARG A 231 -30.29 -49.14 19.78
CA ARG A 231 -31.72 -49.31 20.07
C ARG A 231 -32.00 -50.57 20.89
N ALA A 232 -31.42 -51.70 20.53
CA ALA A 232 -31.62 -52.94 21.28
C ALA A 232 -31.05 -52.88 22.70
N LEU A 233 -29.90 -52.23 22.90
CA LEU A 233 -29.28 -51.99 24.20
C LEU A 233 -30.12 -51.02 25.05
N ASP A 234 -30.63 -49.94 24.45
CA ASP A 234 -31.50 -48.95 25.10
C ASP A 234 -32.84 -49.59 25.51
N ASP A 235 -33.46 -50.39 24.63
CA ASP A 235 -34.71 -51.13 24.89
C ASP A 235 -34.52 -52.08 26.09
N ALA A 236 -33.43 -52.87 26.11
CA ALA A 236 -33.12 -53.77 27.22
C ALA A 236 -32.83 -53.01 28.54
N THR A 237 -32.15 -51.86 28.46
CA THR A 237 -31.84 -51.01 29.63
C THR A 237 -33.10 -50.36 30.22
N GLN A 238 -34.05 -49.94 29.38
CA GLN A 238 -35.31 -49.36 29.82
C GLN A 238 -36.22 -50.38 30.52
N GLU A 239 -36.24 -51.63 30.08
CA GLU A 239 -37.10 -52.68 30.65
C GLU A 239 -36.67 -53.13 32.07
N LEU A 240 -35.38 -53.05 32.40
CA LEU A 240 -34.83 -53.73 33.60
C LEU A 240 -33.81 -52.92 34.42
N GLY A 241 -33.47 -51.69 34.02
CA GLY A 241 -32.54 -50.78 34.73
C GLY A 241 -31.08 -50.84 34.26
N ARG A 242 -30.18 -50.08 34.93
CA ARG A 242 -28.74 -49.95 34.56
C ARG A 242 -27.99 -51.30 34.66
N ALA A 243 -27.93 -52.04 33.55
CA ALA A 243 -27.19 -53.31 33.42
C ALA A 243 -26.04 -53.27 32.39
N GLU A 244 -25.88 -52.14 31.69
CA GLU A 244 -24.79 -51.90 30.73
C GLU A 244 -23.61 -51.17 31.38
N VAL A 245 -22.40 -51.72 31.19
CA VAL A 245 -21.13 -51.07 31.53
C VAL A 245 -20.35 -50.80 30.25
N SER A 246 -20.19 -49.52 29.89
CA SER A 246 -19.31 -49.14 28.79
C SER A 246 -17.84 -49.21 29.22
N ILE A 247 -17.00 -49.86 28.41
CA ILE A 247 -15.56 -50.01 28.65
C ILE A 247 -14.78 -49.49 27.46
N THR A 248 -13.79 -48.64 27.72
CA THR A 248 -12.80 -48.20 26.76
C THR A 248 -11.54 -49.07 26.92
N PRO A 249 -11.14 -49.88 25.92
CA PRO A 249 -10.08 -50.89 26.10
C PRO A 249 -8.71 -50.35 26.56
N VAL A 250 -8.32 -49.17 26.07
CA VAL A 250 -7.04 -48.51 26.38
C VAL A 250 -7.33 -47.02 26.56
N ASN A 251 -6.83 -46.41 27.63
CA ASN A 251 -6.87 -44.96 27.77
C ASN A 251 -5.66 -44.34 27.08
N LEU A 252 -5.87 -43.53 26.04
CA LEU A 252 -4.79 -42.91 25.27
C LEU A 252 -4.16 -41.71 26.01
N GLU A 253 -4.86 -41.18 27.01
CA GLU A 253 -4.39 -40.08 27.85
C GLU A 253 -3.50 -40.58 28.99
N SER A 254 -3.41 -41.90 29.20
CA SER A 254 -2.54 -42.53 30.20
C SER A 254 -1.19 -42.93 29.58
N ASN A 255 -0.25 -43.42 30.41
CA ASN A 255 1.04 -43.96 29.94
C ASN A 255 0.94 -45.45 29.53
N GLU A 256 -0.27 -46.00 29.40
CA GLU A 256 -0.48 -47.42 29.04
C GLU A 256 0.06 -47.78 27.66
N ILE A 257 0.05 -46.84 26.71
CA ILE A 257 0.58 -47.05 25.35
C ILE A 257 2.06 -47.45 25.43
N TYR A 258 2.86 -46.74 26.22
CA TYR A 258 4.28 -47.05 26.37
C TYR A 258 4.49 -48.44 26.97
N GLN A 259 3.67 -48.85 27.94
CA GLN A 259 3.74 -50.18 28.53
C GLN A 259 3.37 -51.29 27.54
N ILE A 260 2.36 -51.04 26.69
CA ILE A 260 1.99 -51.95 25.60
C ILE A 260 3.14 -52.08 24.60
N LEU A 261 3.72 -50.96 24.17
CA LEU A 261 4.86 -50.94 23.24
C LEU A 261 6.07 -51.66 23.84
N ARG A 262 6.42 -51.40 25.11
CA ARG A 262 7.48 -52.10 25.84
C ARG A 262 7.28 -53.62 25.80
N LYS A 263 6.10 -54.09 26.22
CA LYS A 263 5.79 -55.53 26.28
C LYS A 263 5.77 -56.22 24.91
N ARG A 264 5.36 -55.51 23.85
CA ARG A 264 5.25 -56.08 22.51
C ARG A 264 6.53 -56.01 21.69
N LEU A 265 7.35 -54.98 21.88
CA LEU A 265 8.51 -54.70 21.01
C LEU A 265 9.85 -55.04 21.65
N PHE A 266 9.92 -55.10 22.99
CA PHE A 266 11.17 -55.32 23.71
C PHE A 266 11.14 -56.64 24.49
N LEU A 267 12.26 -57.35 24.45
CA LEU A 267 12.53 -58.56 25.22
C LEU A 267 13.09 -58.20 26.60
N SER A 268 14.01 -57.24 26.64
CA SER A 268 14.61 -56.72 27.87
C SER A 268 14.88 -55.21 27.76
N LEU A 269 14.81 -54.55 28.91
CA LEU A 269 15.10 -53.14 29.13
C LEU A 269 16.21 -53.04 30.19
N PRO A 270 16.96 -51.92 30.26
CA PRO A 270 17.97 -51.70 31.28
C PRO A 270 17.36 -51.53 32.69
N GLU A 271 18.21 -51.59 33.71
CA GLU A 271 17.84 -51.35 35.11
C GLU A 271 17.36 -49.91 35.34
N GLU A 272 16.48 -49.70 36.32
CA GLU A 272 15.88 -48.38 36.62
C GLU A 272 16.92 -47.30 36.91
N SER A 273 18.06 -47.66 37.52
CA SER A 273 19.15 -46.72 37.79
C SER A 273 19.82 -46.17 36.53
N GLU A 274 19.95 -46.98 35.48
CA GLU A 274 20.51 -46.54 34.19
C GLU A 274 19.52 -45.63 33.45
N ILE A 275 18.21 -45.88 33.59
CA ILE A 275 17.16 -45.02 33.04
C ILE A 275 17.17 -43.66 33.75
N ALA A 276 17.28 -43.64 35.08
CA ALA A 276 17.35 -42.41 35.87
C ALA A 276 18.58 -41.55 35.53
N GLU A 277 19.74 -42.18 35.24
CA GLU A 277 20.93 -41.46 34.77
C GLU A 277 20.66 -40.76 33.43
N ILE A 278 20.05 -41.45 32.45
CA ILE A 278 19.68 -40.87 31.16
C ILE A 278 18.70 -39.70 31.36
N ALA A 279 17.66 -39.90 32.17
CA ALA A 279 16.66 -38.89 32.48
C ALA A 279 17.27 -37.62 33.09
N SER A 280 18.22 -37.77 34.00
CA SER A 280 18.95 -36.65 34.63
C SER A 280 19.78 -35.85 33.62
N VAL A 281 20.45 -36.53 32.67
CA VAL A 281 21.24 -35.83 31.63
C VAL A 281 20.34 -35.01 30.71
N TYR A 282 19.23 -35.57 30.26
CA TYR A 282 18.24 -34.84 29.43
C TYR A 282 17.67 -33.63 30.17
N ALA A 283 17.30 -33.80 31.45
CA ALA A 283 16.83 -32.71 32.30
C ALA A 283 17.86 -31.58 32.43
N SER A 284 19.14 -31.92 32.62
CA SER A 284 20.24 -30.95 32.68
C SER A 284 20.39 -30.17 31.37
N ARG A 285 20.34 -30.85 30.21
CA ARG A 285 20.40 -30.22 28.88
C ARG A 285 19.23 -29.28 28.62
N LEU A 286 18.02 -29.67 29.02
CA LEU A 286 16.85 -28.80 28.93
C LEU A 286 17.00 -27.55 29.81
N ALA A 287 17.53 -27.71 31.03
CA ALA A 287 17.79 -26.60 31.94
C ALA A 287 18.84 -25.61 31.39
N GLU A 288 19.88 -26.10 30.69
CA GLU A 288 20.83 -25.26 29.96
C GLU A 288 20.13 -24.45 28.85
N ALA A 289 19.24 -25.08 28.06
CA ALA A 289 18.47 -24.41 27.00
C ALA A 289 17.44 -23.40 27.55
N ALA A 290 16.83 -23.69 28.70
CA ALA A 290 15.88 -22.81 29.38
C ALA A 290 16.56 -21.55 29.94
N LYS A 291 17.79 -21.66 30.47
CA LYS A 291 18.61 -20.49 30.90
C LYS A 291 18.91 -19.52 29.76
N ALA A 292 18.93 -19.99 28.51
CA ALA A 292 19.04 -19.16 27.31
C ALA A 292 17.70 -18.50 26.87
N LYS A 293 16.64 -18.57 27.70
CA LYS A 293 15.26 -18.11 27.45
C LYS A 293 14.53 -18.84 26.32
N THR A 294 14.79 -20.13 26.13
CA THR A 294 14.31 -20.88 24.95
C THR A 294 13.22 -21.92 25.26
N VAL A 295 12.96 -22.26 26.54
CA VAL A 295 12.03 -23.35 26.93
C VAL A 295 11.31 -23.01 28.26
N GLU A 296 10.03 -23.37 28.41
CA GLU A 296 9.16 -23.04 29.57
C GLU A 296 8.97 -24.19 30.61
N ARG A 297 9.33 -25.44 30.30
CA ARG A 297 9.05 -26.63 31.13
C ARG A 297 10.11 -26.87 32.22
N SER A 298 9.70 -27.42 33.38
CA SER A 298 10.64 -27.78 34.46
C SER A 298 11.43 -29.06 34.13
N ALA A 299 12.74 -29.03 34.38
CA ALA A 299 13.66 -30.13 34.11
C ALA A 299 13.28 -31.41 34.90
N GLU A 300 12.75 -31.25 36.11
CA GLU A 300 12.32 -32.34 36.98
C GLU A 300 11.10 -33.08 36.42
N ALA A 301 10.17 -32.37 35.78
CA ALA A 301 9.01 -33.00 35.15
C ALA A 301 9.43 -33.86 33.96
N LEU A 302 10.38 -33.38 33.14
CA LEU A 302 10.92 -34.15 32.02
C LEU A 302 11.61 -35.43 32.49
N ALA A 303 12.42 -35.38 33.57
CA ALA A 303 13.09 -36.56 34.10
C ALA A 303 12.10 -37.67 34.50
N ASN A 304 11.07 -37.31 35.29
CA ASN A 304 10.02 -38.24 35.69
C ASN A 304 9.26 -38.81 34.49
N ASP A 305 8.99 -37.98 33.49
CA ASP A 305 8.33 -38.42 32.26
C ASP A 305 9.20 -39.41 31.47
N ILE A 306 10.51 -39.16 31.36
CA ILE A 306 11.45 -40.08 30.69
C ILE A 306 11.46 -41.44 31.38
N GLU A 307 11.57 -41.50 32.71
CA GLU A 307 11.52 -42.78 33.44
C GLU A 307 10.23 -43.56 33.15
N SER A 308 9.10 -42.86 33.10
CA SER A 308 7.80 -43.49 32.82
C SER A 308 7.60 -43.91 31.36
N THR A 309 8.37 -43.36 30.41
CA THR A 309 8.17 -43.55 28.95
C THR A 309 9.33 -44.25 28.22
N TYR A 310 10.49 -44.40 28.86
CA TYR A 310 11.69 -45.08 28.32
C TYR A 310 11.35 -46.44 27.67
N PRO A 311 11.87 -46.80 26.49
CA PRO A 311 12.92 -46.14 25.74
C PRO A 311 12.42 -45.07 24.76
N PHE A 312 11.15 -44.65 24.87
CA PHE A 312 10.57 -43.63 24.00
C PHE A 312 10.70 -42.24 24.61
N HIS A 313 10.84 -41.23 23.76
CA HIS A 313 10.82 -39.83 24.18
C HIS A 313 9.41 -39.43 24.66
N PRO A 314 9.25 -38.67 25.77
CA PRO A 314 7.93 -38.32 26.30
C PRO A 314 6.98 -37.62 25.31
N SER A 315 7.54 -36.79 24.43
CA SER A 315 6.77 -36.08 23.38
C SER A 315 6.18 -37.02 22.33
N PHE A 316 6.63 -38.29 22.25
CA PHE A 316 6.09 -39.27 21.34
C PHE A 316 4.58 -39.48 21.58
N LYS A 317 4.11 -39.42 22.84
CA LYS A 317 2.67 -39.49 23.17
C LYS A 317 1.87 -38.38 22.50
N SER A 318 2.38 -37.14 22.53
CA SER A 318 1.71 -36.01 21.88
C SER A 318 1.60 -36.27 20.38
N ILE A 319 2.66 -36.80 19.77
CA ILE A 319 2.66 -37.16 18.34
C ILE A 319 1.69 -38.32 18.06
N VAL A 320 1.64 -39.34 18.93
CA VAL A 320 0.68 -40.45 18.84
C VAL A 320 -0.77 -39.96 18.97
N ALA A 321 -1.03 -39.01 19.87
CA ALA A 321 -2.35 -38.44 20.07
C ALA A 321 -2.88 -37.70 18.84
N LEU A 322 -1.99 -37.07 18.04
CA LEU A 322 -2.37 -36.40 16.79
C LEU A 322 -2.98 -37.36 15.75
N PHE A 323 -2.69 -38.67 15.85
CA PHE A 323 -3.28 -39.65 14.94
C PHE A 323 -4.63 -40.22 15.41
N LYS A 324 -5.10 -39.88 16.61
CA LYS A 324 -6.38 -40.38 17.17
C LYS A 324 -7.55 -40.19 16.21
N GLU A 325 -7.52 -39.10 15.44
CA GLU A 325 -8.61 -38.70 14.55
C GLU A 325 -8.38 -39.04 13.08
N ASN A 326 -7.20 -39.53 12.68
CA ASN A 326 -6.91 -39.85 11.28
C ASN A 326 -7.54 -41.21 10.89
N GLU A 327 -8.61 -41.20 10.07
CA GLU A 327 -9.39 -42.37 9.67
C GLU A 327 -8.56 -43.54 9.13
N LYS A 328 -7.48 -43.27 8.38
CA LYS A 328 -6.57 -44.30 7.87
C LYS A 328 -5.61 -44.84 8.93
N PHE A 329 -5.45 -44.12 10.05
CA PHE A 329 -4.57 -44.46 11.17
C PHE A 329 -5.32 -44.74 12.49
N LYS A 330 -6.65 -44.94 12.46
CA LYS A 330 -7.45 -45.19 13.66
C LYS A 330 -7.20 -46.54 14.35
N GLN A 331 -6.09 -47.27 14.13
CA GLN A 331 -5.87 -48.60 14.71
C GLN A 331 -4.59 -48.67 15.56
N THR A 332 -4.65 -49.29 16.74
CA THR A 332 -3.46 -49.69 17.53
C THR A 332 -2.45 -50.53 16.71
N ARG A 333 -2.93 -51.21 15.67
CA ARG A 333 -2.13 -51.88 14.63
C ARG A 333 -1.29 -50.90 13.79
N GLY A 334 -1.89 -49.80 13.33
CA GLY A 334 -1.18 -48.75 12.59
C GLY A 334 -0.09 -48.08 13.43
N LEU A 335 -0.34 -47.88 14.73
CA LEU A 335 0.67 -47.40 15.67
C LEU A 335 1.84 -48.39 15.81
N MET A 336 1.55 -49.69 15.97
CA MET A 336 2.58 -50.72 16.06
C MET A 336 3.44 -50.79 14.78
N GLU A 337 2.83 -50.69 13.61
CA GLU A 337 3.55 -50.62 12.33
C GLU A 337 4.43 -49.38 12.25
N LEU A 338 3.90 -48.21 12.60
CA LEU A 338 4.64 -46.95 12.59
C LEU A 338 5.84 -47.01 13.56
N VAL A 339 5.64 -47.49 14.78
CA VAL A 339 6.71 -47.66 15.78
C VAL A 339 7.72 -48.71 15.30
N SER A 340 7.28 -49.78 14.63
CA SER A 340 8.18 -50.77 14.02
C SER A 340 9.10 -50.12 12.97
N ARG A 341 8.57 -49.22 12.12
CA ARG A 341 9.35 -48.44 11.14
C ARG A 341 10.27 -47.41 11.82
N LEU A 342 9.84 -46.82 12.92
CA LEU A 342 10.69 -45.95 13.74
C LEU A 342 11.86 -46.73 14.35
N LEU A 343 11.59 -47.90 14.93
CA LEU A 343 12.62 -48.79 15.46
C LEU A 343 13.58 -49.24 14.36
N LYS A 344 13.08 -49.54 13.15
CA LYS A 344 13.92 -49.87 11.99
C LYS A 344 14.87 -48.71 11.66
N SER A 345 14.36 -47.48 11.60
CA SER A 345 15.17 -46.27 11.41
C SER A 345 16.26 -46.14 12.47
N VAL A 346 15.91 -46.32 13.75
CA VAL A 346 16.86 -46.25 14.85
C VAL A 346 17.89 -47.38 14.77
N TRP A 347 17.50 -48.63 14.51
CA TRP A 347 18.40 -49.80 14.49
C TRP A 347 19.33 -49.84 13.28
N GLU A 348 18.94 -49.30 12.13
CA GLU A 348 19.78 -49.21 10.93
C GLU A 348 20.68 -47.96 10.92
N SER A 349 20.30 -46.92 11.68
CA SER A 349 21.05 -45.67 11.80
C SER A 349 22.49 -45.84 12.35
N SER A 350 23.45 -45.07 11.85
CA SER A 350 24.79 -45.00 12.44
C SER A 350 24.90 -44.05 13.65
N TYR A 351 23.81 -43.37 14.02
CA TYR A 351 23.80 -42.34 15.07
C TYR A 351 23.50 -42.93 16.46
N ASP A 352 24.08 -42.29 17.48
CA ASP A 352 23.82 -42.62 18.87
C ASP A 352 22.47 -42.07 19.31
N VAL A 353 21.50 -42.97 19.52
CA VAL A 353 20.14 -42.65 19.97
C VAL A 353 19.94 -43.11 21.41
N TYR A 354 19.53 -42.19 22.28
CA TYR A 354 19.30 -42.45 23.72
C TYR A 354 17.81 -42.50 24.10
N LEU A 355 16.94 -41.81 23.35
CA LEU A 355 15.48 -41.87 23.43
C LEU A 355 14.89 -41.96 22.03
N ILE A 356 13.97 -42.89 21.80
CA ILE A 356 13.27 -43.04 20.51
C ILE A 356 12.17 -41.96 20.41
N GLY A 357 12.39 -40.97 19.56
CA GLY A 357 11.41 -39.93 19.19
C GLY A 357 11.19 -39.83 17.68
N ALA A 358 10.17 -39.09 17.25
CA ALA A 358 9.77 -38.97 15.85
C ALA A 358 10.82 -38.31 14.94
N GLN A 359 11.74 -37.52 15.50
CA GLN A 359 12.87 -36.96 14.77
C GLN A 359 13.81 -38.03 14.19
N HIS A 360 13.73 -39.28 14.65
CA HIS A 360 14.60 -40.38 14.21
C HIS A 360 14.02 -41.21 13.06
N PHE A 361 12.87 -40.86 12.51
CA PHE A 361 12.40 -41.49 11.28
C PHE A 361 13.39 -41.20 10.15
N ASP A 362 13.83 -42.25 9.46
CA ASP A 362 14.77 -42.13 8.35
C ASP A 362 14.04 -42.29 7.02
N LEU A 363 13.85 -41.17 6.31
CA LEU A 363 13.19 -41.13 5.01
C LEU A 363 14.02 -41.77 3.89
N SER A 364 15.29 -42.14 4.11
CA SER A 364 16.06 -42.91 3.14
C SER A 364 15.57 -44.36 3.03
N ILE A 365 15.03 -44.92 4.12
CA ILE A 365 14.47 -46.27 4.18
C ILE A 365 13.11 -46.27 3.47
N HIS A 366 12.97 -47.09 2.42
CA HIS A 366 11.76 -47.14 1.59
C HIS A 366 10.49 -47.41 2.41
N ASP A 367 10.51 -48.41 3.30
CA ASP A 367 9.33 -48.78 4.11
C ASP A 367 8.90 -47.66 5.07
N VAL A 368 9.85 -46.86 5.56
CA VAL A 368 9.58 -45.72 6.46
C VAL A 368 8.96 -44.59 5.66
N ARG A 369 9.58 -44.26 4.52
CA ARG A 369 9.13 -43.20 3.63
C ARG A 369 7.73 -43.46 3.07
N GLU A 370 7.46 -44.67 2.58
CA GLU A 370 6.13 -45.03 2.08
C GLU A 370 5.09 -44.97 3.20
N LYS A 371 5.39 -45.49 4.39
CA LYS A 371 4.44 -45.43 5.52
C LYS A 371 4.12 -44.00 5.93
N LEU A 372 5.12 -43.13 6.05
CA LEU A 372 4.90 -41.71 6.37
C LEU A 372 4.19 -40.97 5.24
N ALA A 373 4.50 -41.27 3.98
CA ALA A 373 3.81 -40.72 2.81
C ALA A 373 2.32 -41.12 2.78
N ASP A 374 2.00 -42.36 3.11
CA ASP A 374 0.62 -42.87 3.10
C ASP A 374 -0.23 -42.30 4.23
N ILE A 375 0.39 -42.05 5.40
CA ILE A 375 -0.31 -41.43 6.54
C ILE A 375 -0.50 -39.92 6.32
N SER A 376 0.50 -39.26 5.75
CA SER A 376 0.52 -37.81 5.57
C SER A 376 -0.21 -37.35 4.32
N GLU A 377 -0.24 -38.16 3.27
CA GLU A 377 -0.58 -37.77 1.90
C GLU A 377 0.34 -36.65 1.35
N MET A 378 1.46 -36.35 2.02
CA MET A 378 2.37 -35.24 1.75
C MET A 378 3.60 -35.71 0.96
N ARG A 379 3.39 -36.46 -0.13
CA ARG A 379 4.49 -36.97 -0.98
C ARG A 379 5.35 -35.83 -1.55
N ASP A 380 4.74 -34.70 -1.90
CA ASP A 380 5.43 -33.53 -2.43
C ASP A 380 6.37 -32.88 -1.41
N VAL A 381 5.94 -32.81 -0.14
CA VAL A 381 6.76 -32.31 0.97
C VAL A 381 7.99 -33.17 1.16
N ILE A 382 7.80 -34.50 1.19
CA ILE A 382 8.91 -35.44 1.30
C ILE A 382 9.87 -35.23 0.15
N ALA A 383 9.39 -35.25 -1.09
CA ALA A 383 10.23 -35.20 -2.29
C ALA A 383 10.99 -33.88 -2.49
N ARG A 384 10.44 -32.74 -2.04
CA ARG A 384 11.07 -31.41 -2.27
C ARG A 384 11.77 -30.85 -1.04
N ASP A 385 11.19 -31.01 0.14
CA ASP A 385 11.70 -30.34 1.34
C ASP A 385 12.55 -31.25 2.22
N LEU A 386 12.33 -32.58 2.21
CA LEU A 386 12.91 -33.47 3.20
C LEU A 386 13.93 -34.47 2.63
N TRP A 387 13.57 -35.18 1.55
CA TRP A 387 14.38 -36.26 1.01
C TRP A 387 14.06 -36.57 -0.46
N ASP A 388 15.11 -36.67 -1.28
CA ASP A 388 15.12 -37.32 -2.58
C ASP A 388 16.38 -38.16 -2.80
N SER A 389 16.38 -38.96 -3.88
CA SER A 389 17.49 -39.87 -4.21
C SER A 389 18.74 -39.19 -4.79
N THR A 390 18.67 -37.90 -5.09
CA THR A 390 19.72 -37.09 -5.70
C THR A 390 20.34 -36.07 -4.74
N ASP A 391 19.95 -36.12 -3.46
CA ASP A 391 20.31 -35.15 -2.43
C ASP A 391 19.94 -33.69 -2.77
N SER A 392 18.86 -33.48 -3.52
CA SER A 392 18.41 -32.16 -3.98
C SER A 392 17.27 -31.56 -3.14
N ALA A 393 16.77 -32.27 -2.14
CA ALA A 393 15.76 -31.75 -1.23
C ALA A 393 16.35 -30.69 -0.28
N HIS A 394 15.55 -29.70 0.13
CA HIS A 394 16.03 -28.56 0.92
C HIS A 394 16.75 -28.98 2.21
N ALA A 395 16.18 -29.91 2.99
CA ALA A 395 16.82 -30.42 4.20
C ALA A 395 18.15 -31.12 3.91
N GLN A 396 18.24 -31.93 2.84
CA GLN A 396 19.50 -32.57 2.44
C GLN A 396 20.58 -31.55 2.09
N ILE A 397 20.23 -30.51 1.32
CA ILE A 397 21.17 -29.44 0.95
C ILE A 397 21.67 -28.69 2.19
N ILE A 398 20.78 -28.36 3.14
CA ILE A 398 21.15 -27.68 4.39
C ILE A 398 22.08 -28.56 5.23
N ASP A 399 21.78 -29.85 5.36
CA ASP A 399 22.59 -30.82 6.08
C ASP A 399 23.98 -30.99 5.46
N ILE A 400 24.07 -31.10 4.12
CA ILE A 400 25.34 -31.19 3.39
C ILE A 400 26.19 -29.93 3.62
N ASN A 401 25.59 -28.74 3.51
CA ASN A 401 26.30 -27.47 3.69
C ASN A 401 26.77 -27.25 5.12
N SER A 402 26.03 -27.78 6.10
CA SER A 402 26.32 -27.59 7.53
C SER A 402 27.09 -28.75 8.16
N GLY A 403 27.35 -29.83 7.41
CA GLY A 403 28.11 -31.00 7.85
C GLY A 403 27.44 -31.78 9.00
N ASN A 404 26.12 -31.69 9.13
CA ASN A 404 25.34 -32.38 10.17
C ASN A 404 24.03 -32.96 9.57
N HIS A 405 23.12 -33.41 10.43
CA HIS A 405 21.85 -34.06 10.03
C HIS A 405 20.62 -33.42 10.70
N TYR A 406 20.78 -32.18 11.18
CA TYR A 406 19.75 -31.53 11.98
C TYR A 406 18.53 -31.14 11.15
N ALA A 407 18.69 -30.84 9.85
CA ALA A 407 17.59 -30.46 8.97
C ALA A 407 16.67 -31.64 8.72
N LYS A 408 17.23 -32.84 8.50
CA LYS A 408 16.46 -34.09 8.40
C LYS A 408 15.67 -34.38 9.68
N GLN A 409 16.29 -34.22 10.85
CA GLN A 409 15.64 -34.45 12.14
C GLN A 409 14.51 -33.44 12.40
N VAL A 410 14.77 -32.15 12.21
CA VAL A 410 13.79 -31.06 12.32
C VAL A 410 12.63 -31.28 11.33
N GLY A 411 12.95 -31.53 10.07
CA GLY A 411 11.98 -31.69 9.01
C GLY A 411 11.07 -32.90 9.21
N THR A 412 11.63 -34.03 9.64
CA THR A 412 10.85 -35.24 9.88
C THR A 412 9.98 -35.13 11.14
N LEU A 413 10.50 -34.49 12.20
CA LEU A 413 9.71 -34.15 13.38
C LEU A 413 8.51 -33.25 13.01
N LEU A 414 8.76 -32.16 12.27
CA LEU A 414 7.70 -31.25 11.84
C LEU A 414 6.70 -31.94 10.90
N LEU A 415 7.16 -32.80 9.99
CA LEU A 415 6.27 -33.63 9.16
C LEU A 415 5.35 -34.46 10.03
N THR A 416 5.90 -35.19 11.00
CA THR A 416 5.08 -36.01 11.92
C THR A 416 4.13 -35.20 12.79
N ALA A 417 4.52 -34.00 13.23
CA ALA A 417 3.65 -33.09 13.97
C ALA A 417 2.57 -32.42 13.08
N SER A 418 2.68 -32.55 11.76
CA SER A 418 1.73 -32.00 10.79
C SER A 418 0.64 -33.00 10.38
N LEU A 419 0.72 -34.25 10.87
CA LEU A 419 -0.17 -35.35 10.48
C LEU A 419 -1.57 -35.32 11.12
N SER A 420 -1.86 -34.33 11.98
CA SER A 420 -3.19 -34.18 12.59
C SER A 420 -4.22 -33.71 11.57
N THR A 421 -5.29 -34.50 11.41
CA THR A 421 -6.41 -34.24 10.49
C THR A 421 -7.68 -33.75 11.19
N ALA A 422 -7.64 -33.61 12.52
CA ALA A 422 -8.75 -33.22 13.38
C ALA A 422 -9.30 -31.81 13.07
N VAL A 423 -10.63 -31.67 13.07
CA VAL A 423 -11.30 -30.36 12.91
C VAL A 423 -11.04 -29.54 14.17
N ASN A 424 -10.30 -28.42 14.03
CA ASN A 424 -9.82 -27.56 15.13
C ASN A 424 -8.66 -28.11 15.99
N SER A 425 -7.89 -29.12 15.54
CA SER A 425 -6.64 -29.44 16.26
C SER A 425 -5.54 -28.41 15.98
N VAL A 426 -4.79 -28.10 17.04
CA VAL A 426 -3.53 -27.38 16.95
C VAL A 426 -2.55 -28.20 16.10
N LYS A 427 -2.19 -27.71 14.90
CA LYS A 427 -1.24 -28.34 13.99
C LYS A 427 0.18 -27.80 14.21
N GLY A 428 1.17 -28.68 14.11
CA GLY A 428 2.58 -28.29 14.17
C GLY A 428 3.11 -28.00 15.58
N LEU A 429 4.36 -27.54 15.63
CA LEU A 429 5.10 -27.27 16.86
C LEU A 429 5.55 -25.80 16.91
N THR A 430 5.43 -25.20 18.09
CA THR A 430 6.21 -24.00 18.42
C THR A 430 7.71 -24.32 18.41
N GLN A 431 8.54 -23.29 18.28
CA GLN A 431 10.00 -23.44 18.32
C GLN A 431 10.48 -24.07 19.65
N SER A 432 9.83 -23.74 20.78
CA SER A 432 10.15 -24.30 22.09
C SER A 432 9.81 -25.79 22.19
N GLU A 433 8.62 -26.21 21.74
CA GLU A 433 8.22 -27.64 21.70
C GLU A 433 9.09 -28.44 20.73
N MET A 434 9.47 -27.85 19.60
CA MET A 434 10.38 -28.48 18.64
C MET A 434 11.74 -28.75 19.28
N LEU A 435 12.31 -27.77 19.99
CA LEU A 435 13.58 -27.93 20.69
C LEU A 435 13.51 -28.97 21.80
N GLU A 436 12.43 -29.00 22.57
CA GLU A 436 12.21 -30.03 23.60
C GLU A 436 12.27 -31.44 23.01
N CYS A 437 11.80 -31.64 21.78
CA CYS A 437 11.85 -32.93 21.10
C CYS A 437 13.23 -33.27 20.53
N LEU A 438 14.05 -32.26 20.20
CA LEU A 438 15.33 -32.44 19.48
C LEU A 438 16.55 -32.47 20.38
N ILE A 439 16.47 -31.92 21.59
CA ILE A 439 17.58 -31.94 22.55
C ILE A 439 17.99 -33.39 22.83
N ASP A 440 19.29 -33.65 22.79
CA ASP A 440 19.88 -34.91 23.21
C ASP A 440 21.13 -34.66 24.09
N PRO A 441 21.68 -35.71 24.73
CA PRO A 441 22.80 -35.56 25.65
C PRO A 441 24.08 -34.96 25.05
N ASN A 442 24.31 -35.15 23.76
CA ASN A 442 25.53 -34.81 23.04
C ASN A 442 25.38 -33.51 22.22
N HIS A 443 24.18 -33.18 21.72
CA HIS A 443 23.97 -32.01 20.85
C HIS A 443 23.18 -30.87 21.53
N GLN A 444 23.65 -29.63 21.33
CA GLN A 444 23.02 -28.42 21.89
C GLN A 444 21.90 -27.90 20.97
N GLY A 445 20.83 -27.36 21.58
CA GLY A 445 19.66 -26.84 20.86
C GLY A 445 19.93 -25.72 19.83
N SER A 446 21.04 -24.97 19.95
CA SER A 446 21.38 -23.86 19.05
C SER A 446 21.67 -24.30 17.61
N GLY A 447 22.21 -25.50 17.40
CA GLY A 447 22.44 -26.06 16.07
C GLY A 447 21.13 -26.29 15.31
N PHE A 448 20.14 -26.87 16.00
CA PHE A 448 18.80 -27.11 15.44
C PHE A 448 18.09 -25.81 15.06
N LEU A 449 18.22 -24.75 15.85
CA LEU A 449 17.60 -23.45 15.52
C LEU A 449 18.17 -22.82 14.25
N THR A 450 19.50 -22.90 14.09
CA THR A 450 20.17 -22.34 12.92
C THR A 450 19.66 -23.01 11.65
N VAL A 451 19.60 -24.34 11.67
CA VAL A 451 19.14 -25.15 10.54
C VAL A 451 17.64 -25.00 10.30
N PHE A 452 16.82 -24.89 11.36
CA PHE A 452 15.39 -24.61 11.24
C PHE A 452 15.12 -23.28 10.54
N ASN A 453 15.85 -22.21 10.89
CA ASN A 453 15.69 -20.90 10.24
C ASN A 453 16.06 -20.94 8.74
N GLU A 454 17.08 -21.72 8.36
CA GLU A 454 17.43 -21.92 6.94
C GLU A 454 16.38 -22.77 6.21
N LEU A 455 15.84 -23.79 6.87
CA LEU A 455 14.74 -24.59 6.33
C LEU A 455 13.48 -23.72 6.13
N GLN A 456 13.17 -22.82 7.07
CA GLN A 456 12.02 -21.91 6.96
C GLN A 456 12.13 -20.93 5.79
N LYS A 457 13.35 -20.53 5.39
CA LYS A 457 13.58 -19.66 4.22
C LYS A 457 13.47 -20.39 2.88
N SER A 458 13.76 -21.69 2.85
CA SER A 458 13.96 -22.46 1.61
C SER A 458 12.86 -23.46 1.31
N ALA A 459 12.25 -24.06 2.34
CA ALA A 459 11.20 -25.06 2.19
C ALA A 459 9.98 -24.51 1.45
N TRP A 460 9.38 -25.32 0.58
CA TRP A 460 8.24 -24.93 -0.24
C TRP A 460 6.91 -25.15 0.45
N TYR A 461 6.86 -26.05 1.42
CA TYR A 461 5.61 -26.51 2.03
C TYR A 461 5.55 -26.27 3.54
N LEU A 462 6.56 -25.59 4.11
CA LEU A 462 6.55 -25.22 5.52
C LEU A 462 5.75 -23.92 5.71
N HIS A 463 4.80 -23.97 6.64
CA HIS A 463 3.91 -22.86 7.02
C HIS A 463 4.01 -22.59 8.52
N GLN A 464 3.59 -21.38 8.90
CA GLN A 464 3.48 -20.97 10.29
C GLN A 464 2.05 -20.48 10.59
N THR A 465 1.48 -20.90 11.71
CA THR A 465 0.19 -20.39 12.19
C THR A 465 0.36 -18.99 12.80
N GLN A 466 -0.75 -18.27 13.01
CA GLN A 466 -0.73 -16.96 13.71
C GLN A 466 -0.17 -17.05 15.13
N GLU A 467 -0.29 -18.22 15.77
CA GLU A 467 0.26 -18.52 17.10
C GLU A 467 1.75 -18.91 17.08
N GLY A 468 2.40 -18.87 15.91
CA GLY A 468 3.82 -19.17 15.76
C GLY A 468 4.17 -20.65 15.64
N ARG A 469 3.18 -21.54 15.43
CA ARG A 469 3.43 -22.99 15.27
C ARG A 469 3.78 -23.34 13.84
N ASN A 470 4.80 -24.15 13.65
CA ASN A 470 5.34 -24.53 12.35
C ASN A 470 4.84 -25.91 11.94
N TYR A 471 4.37 -26.03 10.71
CA TYR A 471 3.80 -27.26 10.17
C TYR A 471 3.98 -27.34 8.65
N PHE A 472 4.03 -28.56 8.11
CA PHE A 472 3.98 -28.83 6.69
C PHE A 472 2.52 -28.94 6.20
N SER A 473 2.27 -28.44 4.99
CA SER A 473 0.98 -28.51 4.31
C SER A 473 1.15 -28.97 2.87
N HIS A 474 0.11 -29.52 2.25
CA HIS A 474 0.14 -29.87 0.82
C HIS A 474 0.21 -28.63 -0.10
N GLN A 475 -0.16 -27.46 0.42
CA GLN A 475 -0.14 -26.22 -0.35
C GLN A 475 1.26 -25.61 -0.31
N GLU A 476 1.74 -25.16 -1.47
CA GLU A 476 2.95 -24.35 -1.56
C GLU A 476 2.80 -23.07 -0.73
N ASN A 477 3.84 -22.68 -0.01
CA ASN A 477 3.88 -21.43 0.73
C ASN A 477 4.02 -20.22 -0.19
N LEU A 478 3.86 -19.04 0.39
CA LEU A 478 3.92 -17.79 -0.36
C LEU A 478 5.26 -17.62 -1.09
N THR A 479 6.37 -17.96 -0.45
CA THR A 479 7.71 -17.85 -1.03
C THR A 479 7.83 -18.68 -2.33
N LYS A 480 7.40 -19.95 -2.31
CA LYS A 480 7.39 -20.78 -3.51
C LYS A 480 6.42 -20.26 -4.57
N LYS A 481 5.22 -19.84 -4.17
CA LYS A 481 4.23 -19.27 -5.08
C LYS A 481 4.78 -18.05 -5.82
N LEU A 482 5.45 -17.14 -5.09
CA LEU A 482 6.11 -15.96 -5.67
C LEU A 482 7.26 -16.34 -6.60
N GLN A 483 8.10 -17.32 -6.22
CA GLN A 483 9.16 -17.82 -7.11
C GLN A 483 8.58 -18.41 -8.40
N GLY A 484 7.52 -19.22 -8.30
CA GLY A 484 6.84 -19.78 -9.46
C GLY A 484 6.25 -18.71 -10.38
N TYR A 485 5.77 -17.59 -9.82
CA TYR A 485 5.30 -16.45 -10.61
C TYR A 485 6.42 -15.66 -11.26
N ALA A 486 7.56 -15.49 -10.59
CA ALA A 486 8.74 -14.84 -11.14
C ALA A 486 9.34 -15.65 -12.32
N ASP A 487 9.46 -16.97 -12.16
CA ASP A 487 10.02 -17.86 -13.18
C ASP A 487 9.11 -17.95 -14.41
N LYS A 488 7.79 -17.98 -14.21
CA LYS A 488 6.79 -18.03 -15.29
C LYS A 488 6.39 -16.65 -15.83
N ALA A 489 7.01 -15.57 -15.36
CA ALA A 489 6.66 -14.22 -15.80
C ALA A 489 6.95 -14.04 -17.31
N PRO A 490 5.95 -13.64 -18.12
CA PRO A 490 6.16 -13.36 -19.54
C PRO A 490 7.11 -12.17 -19.74
N GLN A 491 8.12 -12.30 -20.60
CA GLN A 491 9.15 -11.27 -20.78
C GLN A 491 8.55 -9.90 -21.16
N ASN A 492 7.59 -9.88 -22.07
CA ASN A 492 6.92 -8.65 -22.49
C ASN A 492 6.25 -7.88 -21.32
N LYS A 493 5.73 -8.58 -20.32
CA LYS A 493 5.13 -7.97 -19.12
C LYS A 493 6.17 -7.46 -18.13
N VAL A 494 7.31 -8.14 -18.04
CA VAL A 494 8.46 -7.67 -17.26
C VAL A 494 9.02 -6.39 -17.89
N ASP A 495 9.20 -6.37 -19.21
CA ASP A 495 9.69 -5.20 -19.95
C ASP A 495 8.72 -4.01 -19.83
N GLU A 496 7.41 -4.25 -19.94
CA GLU A 496 6.36 -3.23 -19.74
C GLU A 496 6.41 -2.64 -18.32
N LEU A 497 6.58 -3.49 -17.30
CA LEU A 497 6.74 -3.07 -15.91
C LEU A 497 7.99 -2.19 -15.72
N ILE A 498 9.13 -2.61 -16.28
CA ILE A 498 10.38 -1.85 -16.19
C ILE A 498 10.20 -0.49 -16.87
N ARG A 499 9.65 -0.42 -18.09
CA ARG A 499 9.41 0.85 -18.79
C ARG A 499 8.50 1.77 -18.00
N HIS A 500 7.35 1.27 -17.53
CA HIS A 500 6.40 2.05 -16.75
C HIS A 500 7.03 2.60 -15.46
N ARG A 501 7.80 1.78 -14.72
CA ARG A 501 8.46 2.24 -13.50
C ARG A 501 9.54 3.29 -13.76
N LEU A 502 10.34 3.11 -14.82
CA LEU A 502 11.34 4.10 -15.21
C LEU A 502 10.71 5.42 -15.65
N GLU A 503 9.58 5.36 -16.38
CA GLU A 503 8.81 6.54 -16.77
C GLU A 503 8.31 7.32 -15.54
N GLU A 504 7.73 6.62 -14.55
CA GLU A 504 7.26 7.25 -13.32
C GLU A 504 8.40 7.81 -12.46
N MET A 505 9.52 7.10 -12.32
CA MET A 505 10.67 7.55 -11.52
C MET A 505 11.34 8.82 -12.07
N TYR A 506 11.34 9.00 -13.40
CA TYR A 506 12.01 10.11 -14.09
C TYR A 506 11.02 11.02 -14.82
N LYS A 507 9.77 11.05 -14.38
CA LYS A 507 8.71 11.87 -14.94
C LYS A 507 9.09 13.37 -14.88
N PRO A 508 8.97 14.13 -16.00
CA PRO A 508 9.29 15.54 -16.01
C PRO A 508 8.12 16.38 -15.47
N GLU A 509 8.23 16.79 -14.20
CA GLU A 509 7.29 17.65 -13.48
C GLU A 509 7.60 19.14 -13.74
N THR A 510 8.85 19.57 -13.58
CA THR A 510 9.27 20.97 -13.76
C THR A 510 9.67 21.28 -15.22
N ARG A 511 10.09 20.25 -15.98
CA ARG A 511 10.52 20.34 -17.39
C ARG A 511 11.71 21.26 -17.61
N GLU A 512 12.59 21.38 -16.62
CA GLU A 512 13.77 22.24 -16.70
C GLU A 512 14.88 21.60 -17.57
N ALA A 513 15.18 20.32 -17.32
CA ALA A 513 16.23 19.59 -18.02
C ALA A 513 15.75 18.93 -19.33
N TYR A 514 14.56 18.34 -19.32
CA TYR A 514 13.96 17.62 -20.45
C TYR A 514 12.43 17.70 -20.40
N GLU A 515 11.78 17.52 -21.56
CA GLU A 515 10.32 17.63 -21.68
C GLU A 515 9.63 16.27 -21.64
N LYS A 516 10.33 15.21 -22.05
CA LYS A 516 9.85 13.83 -22.09
C LYS A 516 10.93 12.89 -21.60
N VAL A 517 10.50 11.82 -20.93
CA VAL A 517 11.34 10.65 -20.65
C VAL A 517 10.92 9.53 -21.61
N LEU A 518 11.89 8.83 -22.16
CA LEU A 518 11.70 7.67 -23.03
C LEU A 518 12.50 6.51 -22.42
N PRO A 519 11.84 5.58 -21.73
CA PRO A 519 12.50 4.43 -21.13
C PRO A 519 12.68 3.29 -22.13
N LEU A 520 13.94 2.91 -22.39
CA LEU A 520 14.30 1.84 -23.33
C LEU A 520 13.61 1.98 -24.71
N PRO A 521 13.69 3.17 -25.36
CA PRO A 521 12.98 3.42 -26.61
C PRO A 521 13.67 2.77 -27.80
N GLU A 522 12.90 2.57 -28.86
CA GLU A 522 13.47 2.37 -30.19
C GLU A 522 14.10 3.67 -30.70
N MET A 523 15.20 3.56 -31.45
CA MET A 523 15.98 4.74 -31.87
C MET A 523 15.19 5.67 -32.81
N ASP A 524 14.28 5.13 -33.62
CA ASP A 524 13.41 5.92 -34.51
C ASP A 524 12.42 6.78 -33.72
N GLU A 525 11.86 6.25 -32.63
CA GLU A 525 10.99 6.97 -31.71
C GLU A 525 11.76 8.10 -31.01
N ALA A 526 12.96 7.79 -30.50
CA ALA A 526 13.84 8.78 -29.89
C ALA A 526 14.18 9.91 -30.88
N ALA A 527 14.50 9.59 -32.14
CA ALA A 527 14.80 10.58 -33.17
C ALA A 527 13.58 11.49 -33.45
N ALA A 528 12.38 10.93 -33.50
CA ALA A 528 11.15 11.69 -33.73
C ALA A 528 10.89 12.71 -32.61
N VAL A 529 11.07 12.31 -31.34
CA VAL A 529 10.87 13.21 -30.20
C VAL A 529 11.95 14.31 -30.16
N LEU A 530 13.21 13.96 -30.40
CA LEU A 530 14.35 14.90 -30.37
C LEU A 530 14.29 15.98 -31.48
N LYS A 531 13.53 15.75 -32.55
CA LYS A 531 13.23 16.80 -33.55
C LYS A 531 12.43 17.96 -32.95
N THR A 532 11.55 17.67 -31.99
CA THR A 532 10.61 18.65 -31.42
C THR A 532 11.09 19.29 -30.13
N GLY A 533 11.77 18.55 -29.24
CA GLY A 533 12.20 19.03 -27.93
C GLY A 533 13.28 18.17 -27.28
N ARG A 534 13.70 18.56 -26.06
CA ARG A 534 14.69 17.80 -25.27
C ARG A 534 14.04 16.57 -24.63
N ALA A 535 14.72 15.43 -24.71
CA ALA A 535 14.24 14.19 -24.10
C ALA A 535 15.34 13.46 -23.33
N LEU A 536 14.94 12.83 -22.21
CA LEU A 536 15.75 11.89 -21.46
C LEU A 536 15.51 10.47 -22.01
N LEU A 537 16.55 9.88 -22.59
CA LEU A 537 16.55 8.49 -23.05
C LEU A 537 17.18 7.63 -21.96
N ILE A 538 16.45 6.66 -21.42
CA ILE A 538 17.01 5.69 -20.48
C ILE A 538 17.43 4.47 -21.29
N ILE A 539 18.74 4.23 -21.41
CA ILE A 539 19.31 3.23 -22.32
C ILE A 539 20.11 2.20 -21.51
N SER A 540 19.88 0.93 -21.83
CA SER A 540 20.61 -0.20 -21.24
C SER A 540 22.12 -0.04 -21.40
N PRO A 541 22.90 -0.30 -20.34
CA PRO A 541 24.36 -0.28 -20.43
C PRO A 541 24.89 -1.47 -21.24
N ASP A 542 25.86 -1.23 -22.13
CA ASP A 542 26.56 -2.27 -22.92
C ASP A 542 28.03 -2.46 -22.47
N GLY A 543 28.41 -1.85 -21.34
CA GLY A 543 29.78 -1.83 -20.80
C GLY A 543 30.69 -0.78 -21.46
N LYS A 544 30.19 0.04 -22.40
CA LYS A 544 30.90 1.18 -22.98
C LYS A 544 30.30 2.50 -22.52
N THR A 545 31.12 3.55 -22.47
CA THR A 545 30.67 4.90 -22.12
C THR A 545 31.10 5.91 -23.19
N PRO A 546 30.18 6.44 -24.02
CA PRO A 546 28.76 6.08 -24.13
C PRO A 546 28.54 4.67 -24.73
N PRO A 547 27.35 4.07 -24.54
CA PRO A 547 26.99 2.84 -25.23
C PRO A 547 27.09 2.98 -26.76
N GLY A 548 27.50 1.92 -27.44
CA GLY A 548 27.78 1.97 -28.89
C GLY A 548 26.57 2.40 -29.72
N ILE A 549 25.36 1.96 -29.32
CA ILE A 549 24.11 2.38 -29.96
C ILE A 549 23.86 3.89 -29.82
N VAL A 550 24.19 4.45 -28.65
CA VAL A 550 24.03 5.88 -28.34
C VAL A 550 25.06 6.70 -29.10
N ALA A 551 26.30 6.21 -29.21
CA ALA A 551 27.36 6.89 -29.96
C ALA A 551 27.00 7.02 -31.45
N ASN A 552 26.54 5.94 -32.07
CA ASN A 552 26.12 5.95 -33.47
C ASN A 552 24.90 6.85 -33.67
N PHE A 553 23.88 6.69 -32.82
CA PHE A 553 22.68 7.51 -32.85
C PHE A 553 22.99 9.01 -32.76
N PHE A 554 23.88 9.41 -31.85
CA PHE A 554 24.27 10.80 -31.68
C PHE A 554 24.96 11.41 -32.90
N ASN A 555 25.75 10.63 -33.63
CA ASN A 555 26.44 11.11 -34.82
C ASN A 555 25.47 11.50 -35.94
N ASP A 556 24.37 10.77 -36.07
CA ASP A 556 23.34 10.94 -37.11
C ASP A 556 22.28 12.00 -36.75
N LEU A 557 22.22 12.43 -35.48
CA LEU A 557 21.27 13.45 -35.04
C LEU A 557 21.60 14.83 -35.61
N VAL A 558 20.58 15.54 -36.11
CA VAL A 558 20.69 16.97 -36.46
C VAL A 558 20.62 17.82 -35.19
N ASN A 559 19.60 17.60 -34.36
CA ASN A 559 19.40 18.33 -33.10
C ASN A 559 20.21 17.68 -31.96
N LYS A 560 21.54 17.62 -32.14
CA LYS A 560 22.46 16.99 -31.20
C LYS A 560 22.38 17.55 -29.78
N ASN A 561 22.02 18.82 -29.64
CA ASN A 561 21.89 19.44 -28.33
C ASN A 561 20.61 19.02 -27.60
N ASN A 562 19.68 18.27 -28.19
CA ASN A 562 18.44 17.88 -27.51
C ASN A 562 18.51 16.58 -26.71
N VAL A 563 19.56 15.77 -26.90
CA VAL A 563 19.64 14.44 -26.31
C VAL A 563 20.17 14.50 -24.88
N LEU A 564 19.48 13.84 -23.96
CA LEU A 564 19.99 13.49 -22.65
C LEU A 564 19.85 11.97 -22.50
N VAL A 565 20.90 11.29 -22.05
CA VAL A 565 20.86 9.84 -21.86
C VAL A 565 21.16 9.50 -20.41
N LEU A 566 20.39 8.59 -19.83
CA LEU A 566 20.67 7.95 -18.56
C LEU A 566 21.03 6.47 -18.81
N THR A 567 22.20 6.07 -18.34
CA THR A 567 22.75 4.72 -18.50
C THR A 567 23.69 4.42 -17.33
N GLY A 568 24.52 3.38 -17.42
CA GLY A 568 25.56 3.08 -16.44
C GLY A 568 26.71 2.28 -17.02
N ASP A 569 27.68 1.90 -16.18
CA ASP A 569 28.87 1.17 -16.62
C ASP A 569 28.76 -0.35 -16.44
N LYS A 570 27.86 -0.81 -15.57
CA LYS A 570 27.74 -2.21 -15.17
C LYS A 570 26.86 -2.97 -16.17
N SER A 571 27.36 -4.08 -16.71
CA SER A 571 26.60 -5.03 -17.54
C SER A 571 25.60 -5.84 -16.68
N SER A 572 24.68 -5.17 -16.00
CA SER A 572 23.82 -5.75 -14.96
C SER A 572 22.33 -5.66 -15.28
N ILE A 573 21.94 -5.64 -16.55
CA ILE A 573 20.50 -5.61 -16.88
C ILE A 573 19.76 -6.88 -16.41
N ALA A 574 20.47 -8.01 -16.33
CA ALA A 574 19.95 -9.26 -15.78
C ALA A 574 19.51 -9.13 -14.30
N SER A 575 20.10 -8.21 -13.52
CA SER A 575 19.65 -7.97 -12.14
C SER A 575 18.36 -7.15 -12.08
N ILE A 576 18.16 -6.20 -13.01
CA ILE A 576 16.88 -5.48 -13.13
C ILE A 576 15.77 -6.46 -13.53
N ASP A 577 16.02 -7.33 -14.52
CA ASP A 577 15.04 -8.31 -14.96
C ASP A 577 14.60 -9.22 -13.80
N LYS A 578 15.57 -9.75 -13.04
CA LYS A 578 15.28 -10.58 -11.86
C LYS A 578 14.46 -9.81 -10.80
N ALA A 579 14.84 -8.57 -10.49
CA ALA A 579 14.11 -7.75 -9.54
C ALA A 579 12.69 -7.42 -10.03
N ALA A 580 12.53 -7.10 -11.32
CA ALA A 580 11.24 -6.85 -11.94
C ALA A 580 10.32 -8.08 -11.92
N ARG A 581 10.87 -9.28 -12.13
CA ARG A 581 10.14 -10.56 -11.98
C ARG A 581 9.62 -10.78 -10.56
N HIS A 582 10.39 -10.39 -9.55
CA HIS A 582 9.93 -10.41 -8.15
C HIS A 582 8.78 -9.43 -7.91
N VAL A 583 8.87 -8.19 -8.41
CA VAL A 583 7.76 -7.21 -8.34
C VAL A 583 6.52 -7.70 -9.10
N TYR A 584 6.70 -8.30 -10.27
CA TYR A 584 5.62 -8.93 -11.02
C TYR A 584 4.95 -10.05 -10.21
N ALA A 585 5.74 -10.90 -9.57
CA ALA A 585 5.25 -12.01 -8.76
C ALA A 585 4.35 -11.55 -7.61
N VAL A 586 4.79 -10.55 -6.84
CA VAL A 586 3.98 -10.00 -5.73
C VAL A 586 2.75 -9.27 -6.26
N THR A 587 2.85 -8.55 -7.38
CA THR A 587 1.70 -7.86 -8.01
C THR A 587 0.65 -8.87 -8.49
N LYS A 588 1.08 -10.03 -9.00
CA LYS A 588 0.18 -11.11 -9.38
C LYS A 588 -0.46 -11.77 -8.17
N ALA A 589 0.34 -12.07 -7.13
CA ALA A 589 -0.17 -12.65 -5.88
C ALA A 589 -1.15 -11.72 -5.15
N ASP A 590 -0.91 -10.41 -5.18
CA ASP A 590 -1.76 -9.37 -4.59
C ASP A 590 -3.19 -9.35 -5.15
N LYS A 591 -3.36 -9.75 -6.42
CA LYS A 591 -4.69 -9.87 -7.05
C LYS A 591 -5.45 -11.14 -6.65
N GLU A 592 -4.74 -12.17 -6.21
CA GLU A 592 -5.31 -13.47 -5.87
C GLU A 592 -5.52 -13.65 -4.36
N ILE A 593 -4.72 -12.96 -3.54
CA ILE A 593 -4.70 -13.11 -2.08
C ILE A 593 -5.44 -11.91 -1.45
N PRO A 594 -6.70 -12.09 -1.01
CA PRO A 594 -7.50 -11.02 -0.41
C PRO A 594 -6.96 -10.62 0.97
N ASP A 595 -7.40 -9.46 1.47
CA ASP A 595 -6.93 -8.92 2.77
C ASP A 595 -7.23 -9.82 3.97
N SER A 596 -8.26 -10.66 3.88
CA SER A 596 -8.62 -11.63 4.91
C SER A 596 -7.74 -12.89 4.93
N HIS A 597 -6.84 -13.06 3.95
CA HIS A 597 -6.03 -14.26 3.82
C HIS A 597 -4.91 -14.32 4.89
N PRO A 598 -4.63 -15.47 5.52
CA PRO A 598 -3.60 -15.59 6.56
C PRO A 598 -2.19 -15.12 6.15
N GLN A 599 -1.82 -15.32 4.87
CA GLN A 599 -0.53 -14.91 4.31
C GLN A 599 -0.46 -13.45 3.86
N ARG A 600 -1.51 -12.65 4.08
CA ARG A 600 -1.57 -11.26 3.57
C ARG A 600 -0.43 -10.40 4.12
N LYS A 601 -0.19 -10.48 5.44
CA LYS A 601 0.86 -9.70 6.09
C LYS A 601 2.25 -10.01 5.52
N GLU A 602 2.56 -11.29 5.31
CA GLU A 602 3.83 -11.72 4.70
C GLU A 602 3.95 -11.22 3.25
N LEU A 603 2.85 -11.23 2.49
CA LEU A 603 2.83 -10.69 1.13
C LEU A 603 3.09 -9.19 1.10
N ASP A 604 2.50 -8.41 2.01
CA ASP A 604 2.71 -6.96 2.08
C ASP A 604 4.17 -6.63 2.44
N GLU A 605 4.77 -7.39 3.37
CA GLU A 605 6.19 -7.28 3.72
C GLU A 605 7.10 -7.60 2.50
N LYS A 606 6.81 -8.71 1.79
CA LYS A 606 7.55 -9.08 0.56
C LYS A 606 7.35 -8.06 -0.57
N LYS A 607 6.15 -7.48 -0.69
CA LYS A 607 5.84 -6.45 -1.70
C LYS A 607 6.65 -5.19 -1.45
N ALA A 608 6.71 -4.71 -0.21
CA ALA A 608 7.54 -3.57 0.16
C ALA A 608 9.03 -3.85 -0.09
N GLN A 609 9.51 -5.03 0.33
CA GLN A 609 10.90 -5.43 0.13
C GLN A 609 11.28 -5.50 -1.35
N TYR A 610 10.50 -6.19 -2.19
CA TYR A 610 10.80 -6.34 -3.62
C TYR A 610 10.69 -5.02 -4.38
N GLU A 611 9.80 -4.12 -3.99
CA GLU A 611 9.73 -2.78 -4.59
C GLU A 611 10.98 -1.94 -4.25
N GLN A 612 11.43 -2.00 -2.99
CA GLN A 612 12.67 -1.36 -2.55
C GLN A 612 13.90 -1.95 -3.27
N ASP A 613 14.01 -3.28 -3.35
CA ASP A 613 15.09 -3.97 -4.05
C ASP A 613 15.13 -3.61 -5.54
N PHE A 614 13.96 -3.52 -6.18
CA PHE A 614 13.86 -3.08 -7.57
C PHE A 614 14.35 -1.64 -7.75
N GLN A 615 13.88 -0.70 -6.91
CA GLN A 615 14.31 0.69 -6.96
C GLN A 615 15.82 0.83 -6.73
N THR A 616 16.37 0.17 -5.71
CA THR A 616 17.82 0.17 -5.45
C THR A 616 18.60 -0.42 -6.63
N THR A 617 18.10 -1.49 -7.24
CA THR A 617 18.72 -2.08 -8.44
C THR A 617 18.72 -1.10 -9.61
N VAL A 618 17.58 -0.45 -9.90
CA VAL A 618 17.46 0.57 -10.96
C VAL A 618 18.46 1.70 -10.75
N LEU A 619 18.54 2.27 -9.55
CA LEU A 619 19.47 3.36 -9.22
C LEU A 619 20.95 2.93 -9.33
N SER A 620 21.24 1.65 -9.06
CA SER A 620 22.60 1.11 -9.18
C SER A 620 23.05 0.83 -10.61
N VAL A 621 22.09 0.64 -11.53
CA VAL A 621 22.34 0.34 -12.95
C VAL A 621 22.30 1.61 -13.80
N PHE A 622 21.45 2.56 -13.46
CA PHE A 622 21.29 3.84 -14.15
C PHE A 622 21.91 4.96 -13.31
N ASP A 623 23.24 4.98 -13.23
CA ASP A 623 24.01 5.86 -12.36
C ASP A 623 24.77 6.97 -13.11
N LYS A 624 24.63 7.04 -14.44
CA LYS A 624 25.41 7.94 -15.29
C LYS A 624 24.54 8.67 -16.31
N LEU A 625 24.59 10.00 -16.25
CA LEU A 625 24.05 10.88 -17.27
C LEU A 625 25.07 11.12 -18.37
N ILE A 626 24.59 11.19 -19.60
CA ILE A 626 25.38 11.52 -20.77
C ILE A 626 24.66 12.64 -21.52
N PHE A 627 25.37 13.73 -21.76
CA PHE A 627 24.81 14.91 -22.42
C PHE A 627 25.78 15.46 -23.48
N PRO A 628 25.26 16.18 -24.49
CA PRO A 628 26.04 16.76 -25.56
C PRO A 628 26.96 17.87 -25.04
N GLY A 629 28.21 17.82 -25.47
CA GLY A 629 29.18 18.88 -25.31
C GLY A 629 30.09 18.95 -26.53
N ASN A 630 31.16 19.72 -26.40
CA ASN A 630 32.12 19.90 -27.47
C ASN A 630 33.55 19.76 -26.92
N ASN A 631 34.44 19.14 -27.67
CA ASN A 631 35.85 19.05 -27.34
C ASN A 631 36.67 19.44 -28.56
N ARG A 632 37.44 20.55 -28.46
CA ARG A 632 38.29 21.06 -29.54
C ARG A 632 37.60 21.20 -30.90
N GLY A 633 36.32 21.58 -30.91
CA GLY A 633 35.54 21.79 -32.14
C GLY A 633 34.70 20.59 -32.57
N GLU A 634 34.92 19.40 -32.02
CA GLU A 634 34.12 18.20 -32.30
C GLU A 634 32.99 18.02 -31.28
N ASP A 635 31.80 17.66 -31.78
CA ASP A 635 30.65 17.32 -30.94
C ASP A 635 30.88 15.96 -30.28
N VAL A 636 30.79 15.94 -28.95
CA VAL A 636 31.05 14.74 -28.14
C VAL A 636 29.98 14.56 -27.08
N LEU A 637 29.76 13.32 -26.67
CA LEU A 637 28.93 12.98 -25.52
C LEU A 637 29.78 12.97 -24.25
N ARG A 638 29.38 13.75 -23.24
CA ARG A 638 30.08 13.87 -21.97
C ARG A 638 29.37 13.04 -20.90
N PRO A 639 30.04 12.05 -20.29
CA PRO A 639 29.48 11.33 -19.15
C PRO A 639 29.63 12.13 -17.85
N LYS A 640 28.65 11.99 -16.95
CA LYS A 640 28.65 12.54 -15.60
C LYS A 640 27.87 11.61 -14.68
N VAL A 641 28.41 11.33 -13.49
CA VAL A 641 27.74 10.50 -12.49
C VAL A 641 26.47 11.23 -12.00
N LEU A 642 25.35 10.52 -11.95
CA LEU A 642 24.08 11.03 -11.43
C LEU A 642 24.20 11.25 -9.93
N ASP A 643 23.75 12.41 -9.45
CA ASP A 643 23.71 12.71 -8.03
C ASP A 643 22.76 11.72 -7.31
N SER A 644 23.31 10.96 -6.37
CA SER A 644 22.59 9.93 -5.60
C SER A 644 22.00 10.48 -4.30
N THR A 645 22.14 11.77 -4.00
CA THR A 645 21.74 12.35 -2.72
C THR A 645 20.33 12.92 -2.80
N TYR A 646 19.40 12.20 -2.18
CA TYR A 646 18.01 12.64 -2.00
C TYR A 646 17.57 12.44 -0.53
N PRO A 647 16.64 13.26 -0.02
CA PRO A 647 16.13 13.12 1.33
C PRO A 647 15.44 11.75 1.52
N SER A 648 15.80 11.01 2.57
CA SER A 648 15.24 9.68 2.85
C SER A 648 13.75 9.71 3.26
N ASN A 649 13.21 10.89 3.55
CA ASN A 649 11.83 11.13 3.95
C ASN A 649 10.91 11.53 2.78
N GLU A 650 11.43 11.66 1.56
CA GLU A 650 10.66 12.02 0.36
C GLU A 650 10.69 10.87 -0.66
N PRO A 651 9.63 10.69 -1.49
CA PRO A 651 9.68 9.78 -2.61
C PRO A 651 10.78 10.20 -3.59
N TYR A 652 11.42 9.23 -4.24
CA TYR A 652 12.49 9.51 -5.19
C TYR A 652 11.95 10.30 -6.40
N ASN A 653 12.55 11.45 -6.66
CA ASN A 653 12.26 12.29 -7.83
C ASN A 653 13.50 12.32 -8.74
N GLY A 654 13.44 11.57 -9.84
CA GLY A 654 14.55 11.45 -10.80
C GLY A 654 14.85 12.76 -11.53
N GLU A 655 13.85 13.55 -11.90
CA GLU A 655 14.05 14.85 -12.56
C GLU A 655 14.87 15.80 -11.67
N ARG A 656 14.55 15.89 -10.39
CA ARG A 656 15.28 16.73 -9.43
C ARG A 656 16.76 16.35 -9.36
N GLN A 657 17.07 15.05 -9.39
CA GLN A 657 18.46 14.58 -9.40
C GLN A 657 19.17 14.88 -10.72
N VAL A 658 18.46 14.74 -11.85
CA VAL A 658 18.98 15.11 -13.16
C VAL A 658 19.29 16.61 -13.22
N VAL A 659 18.36 17.47 -12.79
CA VAL A 659 18.53 18.93 -12.75
C VAL A 659 19.75 19.29 -11.90
N LYS A 660 19.81 18.78 -10.66
CA LYS A 660 20.94 19.00 -9.74
C LYS A 660 22.28 18.55 -10.33
N THR A 661 22.28 17.42 -11.04
CA THR A 661 23.48 16.92 -11.71
C THR A 661 23.89 17.83 -12.88
N LEU A 662 22.95 18.38 -13.64
CA LEU A 662 23.25 19.22 -14.80
C LEU A 662 23.58 20.68 -14.45
N THR A 663 23.18 21.15 -13.26
CA THR A 663 23.51 22.50 -12.76
C THR A 663 24.85 22.57 -12.02
N SER A 664 25.46 21.43 -11.66
CA SER A 664 26.80 21.39 -11.06
C SER A 664 27.92 21.37 -12.11
N ASP A 665 29.15 21.72 -11.74
CA ASP A 665 30.29 21.73 -12.66
C ASP A 665 30.61 20.31 -13.22
N PRO A 666 30.88 20.15 -14.53
CA PRO A 666 30.70 21.13 -15.60
C PRO A 666 29.21 21.41 -15.87
N ILE A 667 28.83 22.70 -15.82
CA ILE A 667 27.42 23.13 -15.92
C ILE A 667 26.91 22.96 -17.35
N LYS A 668 25.84 22.17 -17.50
CA LYS A 668 25.10 22.04 -18.75
C LYS A 668 23.78 22.79 -18.73
N LEU A 669 23.08 22.85 -17.59
CA LEU A 669 21.76 23.48 -17.44
C LEU A 669 21.84 24.74 -16.56
N TYR A 670 21.23 25.84 -17.02
CA TYR A 670 21.11 27.09 -16.25
C TYR A 670 19.65 27.40 -15.98
N THR A 671 19.20 27.24 -14.73
CA THR A 671 17.82 27.53 -14.31
C THR A 671 17.61 29.01 -13.96
N GLN A 672 18.62 29.68 -13.41
CA GLN A 672 18.59 31.11 -13.07
C GLN A 672 19.19 31.97 -14.18
N ILE A 673 18.35 32.39 -15.14
CA ILE A 673 18.81 33.11 -16.34
C ILE A 673 19.33 34.50 -16.02
N SER A 674 18.63 35.26 -15.18
CA SER A 674 19.00 36.65 -14.87
C SER A 674 20.29 36.76 -14.06
N GLU A 675 20.56 35.81 -13.16
CA GLU A 675 21.84 35.74 -12.41
C GLU A 675 23.03 35.42 -13.33
N ASN A 676 22.79 34.67 -14.41
CA ASN A 676 23.82 34.22 -15.36
C ASN A 676 23.76 34.98 -16.70
N PHE A 677 23.09 36.14 -16.73
CA PHE A 677 22.72 36.85 -17.95
C PHE A 677 23.93 37.10 -18.87
N ASP A 678 25.02 37.69 -18.35
CA ASP A 678 26.17 38.09 -19.17
C ASP A 678 26.87 36.88 -19.82
N ALA A 679 27.00 35.78 -19.09
CA ALA A 679 27.60 34.55 -19.60
C ALA A 679 26.72 33.87 -20.65
N LEU A 680 25.40 33.80 -20.41
CA LEU A 680 24.42 33.23 -21.34
C LEU A 680 24.30 34.06 -22.60
N ARG A 681 24.27 35.40 -22.48
CA ARG A 681 24.27 36.34 -23.59
C ARG A 681 25.51 36.16 -24.46
N ALA A 682 26.71 36.17 -23.87
CA ALA A 682 27.96 36.03 -24.63
C ALA A 682 27.99 34.70 -25.43
N ARG A 683 27.49 33.61 -24.84
CA ARG A 683 27.34 32.32 -25.54
C ARG A 683 26.29 32.40 -26.65
N ALA A 684 25.13 33.00 -26.39
CA ALA A 684 24.09 33.16 -27.40
C ALA A 684 24.55 34.00 -28.61
N GLU A 685 25.22 35.12 -28.37
CA GLU A 685 25.76 35.99 -29.42
C GLU A 685 26.85 35.30 -30.25
N SER A 686 27.73 34.53 -29.61
CA SER A 686 28.81 33.79 -30.28
C SER A 686 28.30 32.56 -31.05
N LEU A 687 27.43 31.76 -30.43
CA LEU A 687 27.02 30.45 -30.96
C LEU A 687 25.75 30.49 -31.81
N LEU A 688 24.78 31.33 -31.44
CA LEU A 688 23.47 31.38 -32.09
C LEU A 688 23.45 32.48 -33.15
N PHE A 689 23.89 33.69 -32.85
CA PHE A 689 24.00 34.76 -33.87
C PHE A 689 25.22 34.56 -34.78
N GLY A 690 26.35 34.13 -34.23
CA GLY A 690 27.59 33.97 -34.98
C GLY A 690 28.12 35.30 -35.50
N SER A 691 28.47 35.36 -36.79
CA SER A 691 28.91 36.59 -37.46
C SER A 691 27.78 37.53 -37.86
N GLN A 692 26.51 37.12 -37.72
CA GLN A 692 25.35 37.93 -38.09
C GLN A 692 24.97 38.87 -36.94
N ASP A 693 24.59 40.10 -37.28
CA ASP A 693 24.07 41.07 -36.31
C ASP A 693 22.56 40.92 -36.10
N GLU A 694 21.84 40.41 -37.11
CA GLU A 694 20.39 40.19 -37.12
C GLU A 694 20.09 38.72 -37.46
N ALA A 695 19.13 38.11 -36.76
CA ALA A 695 18.70 36.74 -37.02
C ALA A 695 17.21 36.54 -36.71
N ARG A 696 16.56 35.61 -37.42
CA ARG A 696 15.19 35.18 -37.08
C ARG A 696 15.21 34.43 -35.76
N LYS A 697 14.23 34.71 -34.90
CA LYS A 697 14.10 34.02 -33.61
C LYS A 697 13.99 32.50 -33.76
N THR A 698 13.28 32.02 -34.80
CA THR A 698 13.18 30.58 -35.12
C THR A 698 14.54 29.96 -35.41
N ASP A 699 15.38 30.64 -36.19
CA ASP A 699 16.70 30.15 -36.57
C ASP A 699 17.65 30.10 -35.37
N LEU A 700 17.52 31.06 -34.44
CA LEU A 700 18.27 31.06 -33.17
C LEU A 700 17.87 29.86 -32.29
N LEU A 701 16.56 29.57 -32.21
CA LEU A 701 16.06 28.40 -31.47
C LEU A 701 16.50 27.08 -32.13
N ASP A 702 16.53 26.99 -33.46
CA ASP A 702 17.00 25.79 -34.15
C ASP A 702 18.52 25.61 -33.99
N ARG A 703 19.31 26.69 -34.07
CA ARG A 703 20.75 26.64 -33.75
C ARG A 703 20.97 26.22 -32.29
N MET A 704 20.12 26.62 -31.35
CA MET A 704 20.21 26.20 -29.94
C MET A 704 20.02 24.68 -29.78
N LYS A 705 19.13 24.06 -30.59
CA LYS A 705 18.93 22.60 -30.63
C LYS A 705 20.11 21.86 -31.29
N GLN A 706 20.86 22.51 -32.17
CA GLN A 706 21.95 21.89 -32.93
C GLN A 706 23.32 22.07 -32.27
N LYS A 707 23.61 23.25 -31.70
CA LYS A 707 24.93 23.60 -31.16
C LYS A 707 25.15 23.00 -29.76
N THR A 708 25.92 21.91 -29.69
CA THR A 708 26.26 21.20 -28.43
C THR A 708 26.98 22.07 -27.39
N GLN A 709 27.70 23.10 -27.85
CA GLN A 709 28.38 24.10 -27.01
C GLN A 709 27.40 25.00 -26.23
N MET A 710 26.17 25.15 -26.73
CA MET A 710 25.17 25.97 -26.07
C MET A 710 24.66 25.24 -24.82
N PRO A 711 24.68 25.90 -23.64
CA PRO A 711 24.06 25.33 -22.45
C PRO A 711 22.55 25.22 -22.64
N TRP A 712 21.96 24.34 -21.86
CA TRP A 712 20.52 24.18 -21.76
C TRP A 712 19.90 25.26 -20.90
N LEU A 713 18.73 25.69 -21.32
CA LEU A 713 17.86 26.62 -20.62
C LEU A 713 16.50 25.92 -20.40
N PRO A 714 15.77 26.21 -19.31
CA PRO A 714 14.42 25.75 -19.08
C PRO A 714 13.46 26.09 -20.22
N SER A 715 12.24 25.56 -20.15
CA SER A 715 11.18 25.97 -21.08
C SER A 715 11.03 27.50 -21.09
N ARG A 716 10.96 28.11 -22.29
CA ARG A 716 10.97 29.57 -22.51
C ARG A 716 12.21 30.32 -21.98
N GLY A 717 13.28 29.62 -21.62
CA GLY A 717 14.47 30.26 -21.08
C GLY A 717 15.19 31.16 -22.08
N PHE A 718 15.17 30.83 -23.37
CA PHE A 718 15.66 31.74 -24.42
C PHE A 718 14.77 32.99 -24.55
N ASP A 719 13.45 32.85 -24.39
CA ASP A 719 12.54 34.00 -24.42
C ASP A 719 12.82 34.95 -23.26
N GLN A 720 13.06 34.42 -22.07
CA GLN A 720 13.47 35.21 -20.90
C GLN A 720 14.80 35.93 -21.14
N LEU A 721 15.81 35.22 -21.67
CA LEU A 721 17.09 35.83 -22.02
C LEU A 721 16.91 36.97 -23.05
N ALA A 722 16.08 36.76 -24.07
CA ALA A 722 15.80 37.76 -25.10
C ALA A 722 15.05 38.98 -24.55
N ILE A 723 14.03 38.78 -23.71
CA ILE A 723 13.29 39.86 -23.03
C ILE A 723 14.24 40.69 -22.17
N GLU A 724 15.05 40.02 -21.35
CA GLU A 724 16.01 40.68 -20.46
C GLU A 724 17.08 41.44 -21.27
N ALA A 725 17.55 40.87 -22.39
CA ALA A 725 18.48 41.54 -23.29
C ALA A 725 17.87 42.78 -23.96
N CYS A 726 16.58 42.74 -24.31
CA CYS A 726 15.86 43.89 -24.85
C CYS A 726 15.63 44.97 -23.77
N GLN A 727 15.26 44.58 -22.55
CA GLN A 727 15.08 45.49 -21.41
C GLN A 727 16.38 46.20 -21.04
N ARG A 728 17.51 45.47 -21.05
CA ARG A 728 18.85 46.03 -20.83
C ARG A 728 19.38 46.83 -22.02
N GLY A 729 18.63 46.89 -23.14
CA GLY A 729 18.97 47.66 -24.34
C GLY A 729 20.21 47.15 -25.08
N VAL A 730 20.55 45.87 -24.90
CA VAL A 730 21.69 45.25 -25.59
C VAL A 730 21.27 44.49 -26.83
N TRP A 731 20.03 43.99 -26.87
CA TRP A 731 19.35 43.48 -28.07
C TRP A 731 18.12 44.35 -28.38
N GLU A 732 17.57 44.20 -29.57
CA GLU A 732 16.31 44.83 -29.98
C GLU A 732 15.48 43.84 -30.81
N ASP A 733 14.19 43.75 -30.49
CA ASP A 733 13.20 43.02 -31.29
C ASP A 733 12.69 43.95 -32.39
N LEU A 734 12.84 43.52 -33.64
CA LEU A 734 12.47 44.32 -34.81
C LEU A 734 10.96 44.25 -35.13
N GLY A 735 10.17 43.52 -34.33
CA GLY A 735 8.70 43.43 -34.46
C GLY A 735 8.22 42.58 -35.64
N ASN A 736 9.13 42.00 -36.41
CA ASN A 736 8.88 41.14 -37.57
C ASN A 736 9.38 39.69 -37.36
N GLY A 737 9.68 39.32 -36.11
CA GLY A 737 10.24 38.01 -35.74
C GLY A 737 11.77 37.92 -35.82
N TYR A 738 12.45 39.03 -36.13
CA TYR A 738 13.91 39.15 -36.05
C TYR A 738 14.36 39.83 -34.76
N ILE A 739 15.52 39.39 -34.27
CA ILE A 739 16.22 40.02 -33.15
C ILE A 739 17.57 40.50 -33.67
N THR A 740 17.95 41.73 -33.29
CA THR A 740 19.29 42.28 -33.52
C THR A 740 20.09 42.32 -32.22
N LYS A 741 21.38 41.94 -32.28
CA LYS A 741 22.34 42.16 -31.18
C LYS A 741 23.04 43.52 -31.26
N LYS A 742 22.70 44.34 -32.26
CA LYS A 742 23.19 45.72 -32.43
C LYS A 742 21.99 46.66 -32.61
N PRO A 743 21.30 47.01 -31.51
CA PRO A 743 20.21 47.98 -31.55
C PRO A 743 20.67 49.31 -32.16
N LYS A 744 19.82 49.96 -32.96
CA LYS A 744 20.16 51.25 -33.57
C LYS A 744 20.14 52.37 -32.52
N PRO A 745 20.98 53.41 -32.65
CA PRO A 745 20.88 54.62 -31.82
C PRO A 745 19.47 55.20 -31.93
N LYS A 746 18.84 55.45 -30.78
CA LYS A 746 17.50 56.05 -30.73
C LYS A 746 17.60 57.56 -30.78
N MET A 747 16.51 58.24 -31.11
CA MET A 747 16.43 59.70 -30.98
C MET A 747 16.05 60.07 -29.55
N THR A 748 16.65 61.12 -29.01
CA THR A 748 16.21 61.72 -27.75
C THR A 748 14.82 62.32 -27.92
N GLU A 749 14.00 62.21 -26.88
CA GLU A 749 12.64 62.76 -26.88
C GLU A 749 12.39 63.49 -25.56
N VAL A 750 11.64 64.59 -25.62
CA VAL A 750 11.22 65.35 -24.44
C VAL A 750 9.75 65.05 -24.16
N ILE A 751 9.44 64.62 -22.95
CA ILE A 751 8.08 64.44 -22.46
C ILE A 751 7.74 65.64 -21.57
N ILE A 752 6.69 66.37 -21.96
CA ILE A 752 6.24 67.56 -21.24
C ILE A 752 4.90 67.24 -20.59
N SER A 753 4.81 67.53 -19.29
CA SER A 753 3.56 67.45 -18.53
C SER A 753 3.33 68.76 -17.78
N GLU A 754 2.08 69.18 -17.67
CA GLU A 754 1.70 70.35 -16.87
C GLU A 754 1.49 69.91 -15.42
N ASP A 755 2.36 70.37 -14.52
CA ASP A 755 2.28 70.11 -13.07
C ASP A 755 1.20 70.99 -12.42
N THR A 756 0.95 72.19 -12.98
CA THR A 756 -0.12 73.08 -12.56
C THR A 756 -0.93 73.56 -13.76
N SER A 757 -2.23 73.77 -13.59
CA SER A 757 -3.00 74.57 -14.56
C SER A 757 -2.54 76.04 -14.54
N PRO A 758 -2.82 76.83 -15.60
CA PRO A 758 -2.49 78.25 -15.62
C PRO A 758 -3.06 78.98 -14.40
N ASP A 759 -2.20 79.65 -13.63
CA ASP A 759 -2.62 80.48 -12.52
C ASP A 759 -3.31 81.78 -12.98
N ASP A 760 -3.65 82.66 -12.04
CA ASP A 760 -4.31 83.94 -12.31
C ASP A 760 -3.53 84.85 -13.27
N SER A 761 -2.21 84.66 -13.36
CA SER A 761 -1.31 85.37 -14.26
C SER A 761 -1.01 84.63 -15.57
N GLY A 762 -1.55 83.41 -15.73
CA GLY A 762 -1.30 82.54 -16.88
C GLY A 762 0.02 81.78 -16.79
N THR A 763 0.62 81.70 -15.59
CA THR A 763 1.85 80.94 -15.34
C THR A 763 1.50 79.47 -15.19
N VAL A 764 2.23 78.62 -15.92
CA VAL A 764 2.13 77.16 -15.88
C VAL A 764 3.47 76.61 -15.41
N ARG A 765 3.45 75.67 -14.46
CA ARG A 765 4.61 74.86 -14.12
C ARG A 765 4.61 73.62 -14.99
N LEU A 766 5.62 73.49 -15.84
CA LEU A 766 5.89 72.32 -16.66
C LEU A 766 6.84 71.40 -15.92
N LYS A 767 6.59 70.11 -16.00
CA LYS A 767 7.54 69.06 -15.67
C LYS A 767 8.03 68.42 -16.97
N VAL A 768 9.34 68.37 -17.12
CA VAL A 768 10.03 68.02 -18.35
C VAL A 768 10.89 66.80 -18.08
N ASP A 769 10.46 65.66 -18.60
CA ASP A 769 11.19 64.40 -18.56
C ASP A 769 11.74 64.09 -19.95
N VAL A 770 12.67 63.14 -20.05
CA VAL A 770 13.32 62.80 -21.32
C VAL A 770 13.49 61.30 -21.49
N VAL A 771 13.44 60.86 -22.73
CA VAL A 771 13.65 59.47 -23.12
C VAL A 771 14.87 59.39 -24.02
N ASN A 772 15.64 58.31 -23.89
CA ASN A 772 16.85 58.04 -24.67
C ASN A 772 17.97 59.10 -24.53
N ALA A 773 17.98 59.92 -23.48
CA ALA A 773 18.95 61.02 -23.29
C ALA A 773 20.09 60.70 -22.28
N GLY A 774 20.26 59.41 -21.95
CA GLY A 774 21.29 58.94 -21.02
C GLY A 774 20.99 59.22 -19.54
N ASN A 775 21.94 58.90 -18.66
CA ASN A 775 21.79 59.03 -17.20
C ASN A 775 21.91 60.50 -16.71
N SER A 776 22.37 61.41 -17.55
CA SER A 776 22.57 62.82 -17.21
C SER A 776 22.22 63.69 -18.42
N PRO A 777 20.93 63.78 -18.76
CA PRO A 777 20.48 64.47 -19.96
C PRO A 777 20.69 65.99 -19.87
N ARG A 778 20.92 66.65 -21.00
CA ARG A 778 20.89 68.11 -21.11
C ARG A 778 19.61 68.54 -21.82
N ILE A 779 18.74 69.27 -21.13
CA ILE A 779 17.47 69.74 -21.68
C ILE A 779 17.61 71.25 -21.95
N HIS A 780 17.76 71.60 -23.21
CA HIS A 780 17.73 72.99 -23.66
C HIS A 780 16.29 73.47 -23.80
N PHE A 781 16.02 74.75 -23.52
CA PHE A 781 14.69 75.33 -23.71
C PHE A 781 14.74 76.76 -24.26
N ALA A 782 13.66 77.17 -24.92
CA ALA A 782 13.47 78.54 -25.41
C ALA A 782 11.99 78.95 -25.27
N GLU A 783 11.74 80.09 -24.63
CA GLU A 783 10.40 80.68 -24.46
C GLU A 783 10.07 81.57 -25.66
N ASP A 784 8.89 81.38 -26.24
CA ASP A 784 8.33 82.08 -27.42
C ASP A 784 9.23 82.11 -28.68
N SER A 785 10.33 81.35 -28.67
CA SER A 785 11.38 81.30 -29.69
C SER A 785 11.83 79.86 -29.99
N GLU A 786 12.67 79.67 -31.00
CA GLU A 786 13.18 78.34 -31.37
C GLU A 786 14.34 77.90 -30.47
N VAL A 787 14.32 76.64 -30.05
CA VAL A 787 15.38 76.07 -29.20
C VAL A 787 16.52 75.50 -30.04
N SER A 788 17.74 75.64 -29.53
CA SER A 788 18.95 75.05 -30.11
C SER A 788 19.86 74.50 -29.01
N GLU A 789 20.92 73.78 -29.38
CA GLU A 789 21.95 73.34 -28.42
C GLU A 789 22.73 74.49 -27.76
N SER A 790 22.56 75.73 -28.25
CA SER A 790 23.12 76.95 -27.64
C SER A 790 22.15 77.63 -26.66
N SER A 791 20.89 77.19 -26.61
CA SER A 791 19.87 77.73 -25.71
C SER A 791 20.15 77.35 -24.24
N PRO A 792 19.61 78.08 -23.26
CA PRO A 792 19.79 77.77 -21.84
C PRO A 792 19.37 76.33 -21.50
N VAL A 793 20.12 75.69 -20.60
CA VAL A 793 19.82 74.36 -20.09
C VAL A 793 19.00 74.47 -18.81
N LEU A 794 17.95 73.67 -18.69
CA LEU A 794 17.18 73.52 -17.47
C LEU A 794 18.05 73.04 -16.31
N SER A 795 18.02 73.77 -15.19
CA SER A 795 18.69 73.37 -13.96
C SER A 795 17.98 72.21 -13.26
N ASP A 796 16.65 72.19 -13.36
CA ASP A 796 15.76 71.18 -12.80
C ASP A 796 14.80 70.69 -13.89
N ASN A 797 14.23 69.49 -13.75
CA ASN A 797 13.22 68.94 -14.65
C ASN A 797 11.86 69.68 -14.59
N SER A 798 11.84 70.95 -14.18
CA SER A 798 10.64 71.78 -14.12
C SER A 798 10.88 73.21 -14.58
N LEU A 799 9.92 73.78 -15.31
CA LEU A 799 9.94 75.16 -15.79
C LEU A 799 8.63 75.86 -15.42
N ALA A 800 8.70 76.95 -14.67
CA ALA A 800 7.55 77.85 -14.49
C ALA A 800 7.60 78.95 -15.55
N THR A 801 6.59 79.00 -16.43
CA THR A 801 6.59 79.90 -17.59
C THR A 801 5.23 80.56 -17.82
N LYS A 802 5.25 81.78 -18.35
CA LYS A 802 4.08 82.52 -18.86
C LYS A 802 4.10 82.67 -20.38
N ALA A 803 5.07 82.05 -21.05
CA ALA A 803 5.22 82.10 -22.50
C ALA A 803 3.99 81.50 -23.19
N LEU A 804 3.71 81.92 -24.43
CA LEU A 804 2.64 81.34 -25.24
C LEU A 804 3.07 79.97 -25.80
N ARG A 805 4.37 79.78 -26.00
CA ARG A 805 4.98 78.48 -26.36
C ARG A 805 6.36 78.34 -25.75
N VAL A 806 6.75 77.10 -25.44
CA VAL A 806 8.13 76.77 -25.05
C VAL A 806 8.59 75.60 -25.89
N GLN A 807 9.76 75.71 -26.52
CA GLN A 807 10.41 74.59 -27.18
C GLN A 807 11.48 73.99 -26.28
N PHE A 808 11.55 72.66 -26.26
CA PHE A 808 12.53 71.89 -25.51
C PHE A 808 13.31 70.96 -26.44
N LEU A 809 14.60 70.80 -26.17
CA LEU A 809 15.50 69.91 -26.91
C LEU A 809 16.35 69.11 -25.93
N ALA A 810 16.21 67.78 -25.97
CA ALA A 810 17.02 66.88 -25.16
C ALA A 810 18.27 66.44 -25.91
N VAL A 811 19.44 66.52 -25.28
CA VAL A 811 20.71 66.03 -25.81
C VAL A 811 21.27 64.97 -24.87
N ASP A 812 21.69 63.83 -25.42
CA ASP A 812 22.46 62.80 -24.72
C ASP A 812 23.95 63.18 -24.72
N PRO A 813 24.55 63.61 -23.60
CA PRO A 813 25.94 64.06 -23.59
C PRO A 813 26.96 62.95 -23.86
N THR A 814 26.54 61.68 -23.79
CA THR A 814 27.40 60.52 -24.07
C THR A 814 27.54 60.24 -25.56
N GLY A 815 26.69 60.83 -26.41
CA GLY A 815 26.65 60.58 -27.84
C GLY A 815 26.14 59.19 -28.23
N LYS A 816 25.61 58.40 -27.28
CA LYS A 816 25.06 57.06 -27.53
C LYS A 816 23.77 57.12 -28.36
N ASN A 817 22.95 58.16 -28.16
CA ASN A 817 21.71 58.40 -28.87
C ASN A 817 21.81 59.71 -29.68
N LEU A 818 21.03 59.81 -30.75
CA LEU A 818 21.01 60.99 -31.62
C LEU A 818 20.05 62.04 -31.06
N THR A 819 20.40 63.32 -31.17
CA THR A 819 19.51 64.42 -30.79
C THR A 819 18.24 64.39 -31.65
N GLY A 820 17.08 64.29 -31.02
CA GLY A 820 15.76 64.34 -31.65
C GLY A 820 15.31 65.75 -32.03
N ALA A 821 14.12 65.86 -32.62
CA ALA A 821 13.54 67.14 -32.96
C ALA A 821 13.04 67.90 -31.71
N PRO A 822 13.06 69.24 -31.70
CA PRO A 822 12.48 70.03 -30.64
C PRO A 822 11.00 69.71 -30.38
N THR A 823 10.65 69.54 -29.10
CA THR A 823 9.26 69.35 -28.67
C THR A 823 8.69 70.69 -28.23
N THR A 824 7.55 71.10 -28.81
CA THR A 824 6.92 72.39 -28.50
C THR A 824 5.72 72.19 -27.58
N TRP A 825 5.75 72.80 -26.41
CA TRP A 825 4.57 73.01 -25.58
C TRP A 825 3.92 74.34 -25.94
N LYS A 826 2.58 74.38 -25.94
CA LYS A 826 1.78 75.60 -26.15
C LYS A 826 0.94 75.85 -24.91
N ASN A 827 0.97 77.08 -24.42
CA ASN A 827 0.14 77.52 -23.31
C ASN A 827 -1.32 77.71 -23.76
N ARG A 828 -2.23 77.89 -22.80
CA ARG A 828 -3.66 78.13 -23.04
C ARG A 828 -4.04 79.53 -22.57
N LEU A 829 -4.93 80.18 -23.31
CA LEU A 829 -5.54 81.42 -22.86
C LEU A 829 -6.63 81.09 -21.86
N THR A 830 -6.60 81.71 -20.68
CA THR A 830 -7.63 81.53 -19.66
C THR A 830 -8.48 82.79 -19.58
N LEU A 831 -9.73 82.69 -20.00
CA LEU A 831 -10.75 83.74 -19.87
C LEU A 831 -11.38 83.71 -18.48
N ARG A 832 -11.45 84.86 -17.83
CA ARG A 832 -12.02 85.03 -16.49
C ARG A 832 -12.86 86.30 -16.42
N ASN A 833 -13.71 86.38 -15.40
CA ASN A 833 -14.46 87.59 -15.11
C ASN A 833 -14.36 87.95 -13.63
N ARG A 834 -14.61 89.23 -13.32
CA ARG A 834 -14.92 89.72 -11.98
C ARG A 834 -16.24 90.47 -12.04
N PHE A 835 -17.26 89.94 -11.39
CA PHE A 835 -18.58 90.55 -11.31
C PHE A 835 -18.74 91.32 -10.00
N ASN A 836 -19.15 92.58 -10.09
CA ASN A 836 -19.50 93.41 -8.95
C ASN A 836 -21.03 93.43 -8.81
N GLU A 837 -21.55 92.72 -7.81
CA GLU A 837 -23.00 92.55 -7.62
C GLU A 837 -23.72 93.87 -7.28
N ALA A 838 -23.10 94.77 -6.52
CA ALA A 838 -23.70 96.04 -6.11
C ALA A 838 -23.89 97.02 -7.28
N SER A 839 -22.99 96.99 -8.27
CA SER A 839 -23.05 97.84 -9.46
C SER A 839 -23.50 97.12 -10.73
N ARG A 840 -23.67 95.79 -10.67
CA ARG A 840 -23.90 94.90 -11.83
C ARG A 840 -22.92 95.12 -12.99
N THR A 841 -21.64 95.33 -12.68
CA THR A 841 -20.58 95.45 -13.70
C THR A 841 -19.73 94.19 -13.78
N VAL A 842 -19.31 93.81 -14.99
CA VAL A 842 -18.42 92.67 -15.25
C VAL A 842 -17.11 93.15 -15.85
N GLU A 843 -16.01 92.86 -15.18
CA GLU A 843 -14.66 92.99 -15.74
C GLU A 843 -14.23 91.67 -16.36
N LEU A 844 -13.60 91.71 -17.55
CA LEU A 844 -13.09 90.53 -18.24
C LEU A 844 -11.55 90.54 -18.24
N PHE A 845 -10.95 89.37 -18.01
CA PHE A 845 -9.51 89.18 -17.99
C PHE A 845 -9.10 88.00 -18.87
N VAL A 846 -7.96 88.13 -19.52
CA VAL A 846 -7.29 87.03 -20.24
C VAL A 846 -5.86 86.93 -19.76
N ALA A 847 -5.46 85.73 -19.39
CA ALA A 847 -4.10 85.40 -19.01
C ALA A 847 -3.57 84.26 -19.92
N PRO A 848 -2.26 84.21 -20.26
CA PRO A 848 -1.20 85.16 -19.85
C PRO A 848 -1.28 86.53 -20.55
N ARG A 849 -1.79 86.60 -21.79
CA ARG A 849 -2.10 87.85 -22.52
C ARG A 849 -2.94 87.55 -23.77
N GLY A 850 -3.77 88.50 -24.22
CA GLY A 850 -4.56 88.38 -25.45
C GLY A 850 -5.55 89.54 -25.64
N LEU A 851 -6.16 89.62 -26.82
CA LEU A 851 -7.26 90.55 -27.11
C LEU A 851 -8.59 89.88 -26.78
N ILE A 852 -9.50 90.58 -26.10
CA ILE A 852 -10.83 90.05 -25.71
C ILE A 852 -11.92 90.71 -26.54
N LYS A 853 -12.87 89.93 -27.06
CA LYS A 853 -14.11 90.36 -27.71
C LYS A 853 -15.32 89.73 -27.01
N TYR A 854 -16.46 90.41 -26.99
CA TYR A 854 -17.67 89.90 -26.34
C TYR A 854 -18.98 90.26 -27.04
N THR A 855 -20.03 89.49 -26.77
CA THR A 855 -21.42 89.75 -27.20
C THR A 855 -22.39 89.46 -26.05
N LEU A 856 -23.54 90.14 -26.06
CA LEU A 856 -24.62 90.00 -25.06
C LEU A 856 -25.92 89.43 -25.64
N ASP A 857 -26.00 89.32 -26.97
CA ASP A 857 -27.21 88.94 -27.72
C ASP A 857 -27.19 87.46 -28.18
N GLY A 858 -26.14 86.72 -27.84
CA GLY A 858 -25.96 85.32 -28.26
C GLY A 858 -25.28 85.13 -29.61
N SER A 859 -24.87 86.21 -30.29
CA SER A 859 -24.06 86.10 -31.51
C SER A 859 -22.61 85.66 -31.22
N GLU A 860 -21.92 85.12 -32.23
CA GLU A 860 -20.56 84.58 -32.09
C GLU A 860 -19.55 85.64 -31.62
N ALA A 861 -18.98 85.44 -30.42
CA ALA A 861 -18.11 86.42 -29.75
C ALA A 861 -16.83 86.78 -30.53
N ARG A 862 -16.36 85.90 -31.43
CA ARG A 862 -15.23 86.22 -32.32
C ARG A 862 -15.47 87.47 -33.18
N ASN A 863 -16.73 87.72 -33.55
CA ASN A 863 -17.16 88.88 -34.34
C ASN A 863 -17.80 89.98 -33.46
N GLY A 864 -17.66 89.87 -32.13
CA GLY A 864 -18.25 90.77 -31.15
C GLY A 864 -17.48 92.07 -30.96
N THR A 865 -17.91 92.84 -29.96
CA THR A 865 -17.31 94.12 -29.58
C THR A 865 -15.99 93.88 -28.85
N GLU A 866 -14.94 94.63 -29.20
CA GLU A 866 -13.66 94.60 -28.50
C GLU A 866 -13.81 95.12 -27.05
N TYR A 867 -13.25 94.40 -26.09
CA TYR A 867 -13.36 94.72 -24.68
C TYR A 867 -12.33 95.79 -24.28
N SER A 868 -12.82 96.99 -23.94
CA SER A 868 -11.98 98.13 -23.53
C SER A 868 -12.24 98.63 -22.09
N GLY A 869 -13.19 98.04 -21.36
CA GLY A 869 -13.57 98.44 -20.00
C GLY A 869 -14.77 97.65 -19.43
N PRO A 870 -15.13 97.81 -18.14
CA PRO A 870 -16.19 97.02 -17.48
C PRO A 870 -17.54 97.06 -18.21
N ILE A 871 -18.19 95.89 -18.36
CA ILE A 871 -19.48 95.74 -19.05
C ILE A 871 -20.61 95.95 -18.04
N GLN A 872 -21.55 96.85 -18.33
CA GLN A 872 -22.73 97.07 -17.49
C GLN A 872 -23.86 96.09 -17.84
N LEU A 873 -24.34 95.31 -16.87
CA LEU A 873 -25.46 94.38 -17.06
C LEU A 873 -26.79 94.97 -16.55
N GLY A 874 -27.90 94.80 -17.28
CA GLY A 874 -29.26 95.19 -16.84
C GLY A 874 -29.89 94.16 -15.88
N ASN A 875 -30.93 94.49 -15.11
CA ASN A 875 -31.38 93.69 -13.94
C ASN A 875 -31.83 92.23 -14.17
N GLU A 876 -32.04 91.81 -15.42
CA GLU A 876 -32.44 90.44 -15.78
C GLU A 876 -31.24 89.48 -15.85
N GLU A 877 -31.51 88.19 -16.05
CA GLU A 877 -30.46 87.21 -16.35
C GLU A 877 -29.72 87.63 -17.65
N THR A 878 -28.39 87.63 -17.63
CA THR A 878 -27.58 88.04 -18.78
C THR A 878 -26.44 87.06 -18.99
N THR A 879 -26.31 86.58 -20.23
CA THR A 879 -25.19 85.73 -20.64
C THR A 879 -24.21 86.54 -21.49
N VAL A 880 -22.95 86.59 -21.06
CA VAL A 880 -21.85 87.26 -21.76
C VAL A 880 -21.03 86.19 -22.47
N TYR A 881 -21.00 86.23 -23.79
CA TYR A 881 -20.18 85.35 -24.61
C TYR A 881 -18.85 86.05 -24.88
N VAL A 882 -17.73 85.41 -24.57
CA VAL A 882 -16.39 86.01 -24.59
C VAL A 882 -15.45 85.19 -25.45
N PHE A 883 -14.66 85.87 -26.27
CA PHE A 883 -13.61 85.30 -27.10
C PHE A 883 -12.28 86.00 -26.80
N ALA A 884 -11.20 85.24 -26.68
CA ALA A 884 -9.84 85.77 -26.62
C ALA A 884 -8.98 85.20 -27.75
N GLU A 885 -8.10 86.02 -28.31
CA GLU A 885 -7.10 85.60 -29.30
C GLU A 885 -5.71 86.20 -29.02
N CYS A 886 -4.66 85.41 -29.25
CA CYS A 886 -3.25 85.83 -29.15
C CYS A 886 -2.34 84.85 -29.92
N GLU A 887 -1.60 85.34 -30.93
CA GLU A 887 -0.61 84.56 -31.72
C GLU A 887 -1.04 83.12 -32.04
N SER A 888 -2.23 82.94 -32.63
CA SER A 888 -2.89 81.66 -33.00
C SER A 888 -3.49 80.81 -31.87
N LEU A 889 -3.35 81.22 -30.61
CA LEU A 889 -4.14 80.68 -29.51
C LEU A 889 -5.47 81.42 -29.43
N GLU A 890 -6.54 80.66 -29.26
CA GLU A 890 -7.90 81.18 -29.13
C GLU A 890 -8.61 80.48 -27.97
N GLU A 891 -9.43 81.23 -27.24
CA GLU A 891 -10.29 80.67 -26.20
C GLU A 891 -11.68 81.29 -26.29
N LYS A 892 -12.72 80.46 -26.13
CA LYS A 892 -14.11 80.91 -26.04
C LYS A 892 -14.67 80.51 -24.69
N ARG A 893 -15.34 81.44 -24.01
CA ARG A 893 -16.01 81.16 -22.74
C ARG A 893 -17.28 81.96 -22.61
N THR A 894 -18.29 81.35 -21.99
CA THR A 894 -19.57 82.00 -21.72
C THR A 894 -19.73 82.18 -20.21
N PHE A 895 -20.15 83.37 -19.79
CA PHE A 895 -20.42 83.70 -18.39
C PHE A 895 -21.88 84.12 -18.23
N THR A 896 -22.66 83.34 -17.49
CA THR A 896 -24.07 83.65 -17.21
C THR A 896 -24.21 84.25 -15.82
N PHE A 897 -24.91 85.38 -15.74
CA PHE A 897 -25.17 86.15 -14.52
C PHE A 897 -26.67 86.22 -14.25
N TYR A 898 -27.09 85.97 -13.01
CA TYR A 898 -28.49 85.86 -12.61
C TYR A 898 -29.23 87.21 -12.54
N LYS A 899 -30.56 87.14 -12.48
CA LYS A 899 -31.43 88.29 -12.19
C LYS A 899 -31.16 88.83 -10.78
N SER A 900 -31.04 90.14 -10.62
CA SER A 900 -30.71 90.80 -9.35
C SER A 900 -31.51 90.24 -8.15
N GLY A 901 -30.82 89.71 -7.13
CA GLY A 901 -31.42 89.19 -5.89
C GLY A 901 -31.68 87.67 -5.81
N SER A 902 -31.43 86.91 -6.88
CA SER A 902 -31.46 85.43 -6.86
C SER A 902 -30.12 84.83 -6.38
N LYS A 903 -30.14 83.66 -5.71
CA LYS A 903 -28.92 82.93 -5.27
C LYS A 903 -28.77 81.54 -5.89
N GLU A 904 -29.71 81.12 -6.74
CA GLU A 904 -29.70 79.77 -7.34
C GLU A 904 -29.04 79.77 -8.71
N VAL A 905 -28.09 78.85 -8.93
CA VAL A 905 -27.47 78.60 -10.24
C VAL A 905 -28.51 77.93 -11.15
N PRO A 906 -28.87 78.51 -12.31
CA PRO A 906 -29.86 77.90 -13.20
C PRO A 906 -29.30 76.62 -13.83
N ILE A 907 -29.93 75.48 -13.54
CA ILE A 907 -29.61 74.17 -14.15
C ILE A 907 -30.87 73.65 -14.87
N MET A 908 -30.78 73.46 -16.18
CA MET A 908 -31.81 72.81 -16.99
C MET A 908 -31.86 71.31 -16.66
N LYS A 909 -32.91 70.87 -15.96
CA LYS A 909 -32.97 69.52 -15.37
C LYS A 909 -32.96 68.40 -16.41
N GLU A 910 -33.57 68.62 -17.57
CA GLU A 910 -33.75 67.62 -18.64
C GLU A 910 -32.57 67.56 -19.63
N ALA A 911 -31.69 68.56 -19.64
CA ALA A 911 -30.56 68.63 -20.57
C ALA A 911 -29.27 68.08 -19.94
N PRO A 912 -28.37 67.44 -20.71
CA PRO A 912 -27.05 67.06 -20.22
C PRO A 912 -26.30 68.26 -19.63
N ALA A 913 -25.54 68.01 -18.56
CA ALA A 913 -24.75 69.06 -17.92
C ALA A 913 -23.30 68.64 -17.78
N ILE A 914 -22.41 69.60 -18.01
CA ILE A 914 -20.99 69.44 -17.74
C ILE A 914 -20.66 70.38 -16.60
N TRP A 915 -20.26 69.81 -15.48
CA TRP A 915 -19.65 70.59 -14.41
C TRP A 915 -18.19 70.81 -14.75
N SER A 916 -17.79 72.06 -14.97
CA SER A 916 -16.43 72.47 -15.33
C SER A 916 -15.95 73.51 -14.31
N SER A 917 -15.10 73.09 -13.37
CA SER A 917 -14.57 73.98 -12.34
C SER A 917 -13.09 74.33 -12.58
N PRO A 918 -12.71 75.62 -12.45
CA PRO A 918 -11.30 76.03 -12.54
C PRO A 918 -10.42 75.39 -11.47
N SER A 919 -10.96 75.21 -10.26
CA SER A 919 -10.33 74.54 -9.13
C SER A 919 -10.85 73.10 -9.00
N PRO A 920 -10.00 72.11 -8.70
CA PRO A 920 -10.47 70.74 -8.51
C PRO A 920 -11.51 70.63 -7.39
N LYS A 921 -12.67 70.03 -7.68
CA LYS A 921 -13.66 69.64 -6.68
C LYS A 921 -13.14 68.43 -5.94
N ARG A 922 -13.33 68.41 -4.62
CA ARG A 922 -12.69 67.44 -3.71
C ARG A 922 -13.70 66.59 -2.96
N LEU A 923 -13.51 65.28 -3.03
CA LEU A 923 -14.10 64.28 -2.16
C LEU A 923 -13.10 64.02 -1.03
N ASP A 924 -13.32 64.70 0.10
CA ASP A 924 -12.33 64.90 1.17
C ASP A 924 -12.12 63.70 2.11
N SER A 925 -12.85 62.60 1.92
CA SER A 925 -12.76 61.39 2.74
C SER A 925 -13.05 60.13 1.93
N SER A 926 -12.62 58.97 2.45
CA SER A 926 -12.89 57.68 1.81
C SER A 926 -14.40 57.46 1.65
N SER A 927 -15.20 57.81 2.67
CA SER A 927 -16.66 57.69 2.62
C SER A 927 -17.26 58.50 1.48
N LYS A 928 -16.92 59.79 1.37
CA LYS A 928 -17.41 60.64 0.27
C LYS A 928 -16.90 60.17 -1.10
N THR A 929 -15.67 59.66 -1.18
CA THR A 929 -15.11 59.14 -2.43
C THR A 929 -15.89 57.92 -2.90
N TYR A 930 -16.11 56.92 -2.05
CA TYR A 930 -16.85 55.72 -2.42
C TYR A 930 -18.34 55.96 -2.63
N GLU A 931 -18.97 56.82 -1.83
CA GLU A 931 -20.36 57.23 -2.04
C GLU A 931 -20.53 58.00 -3.36
N GLY A 932 -19.60 58.91 -3.66
CA GLY A 932 -19.56 59.64 -4.92
C GLY A 932 -19.35 58.73 -6.12
N LEU A 933 -18.42 57.77 -6.04
CA LEU A 933 -18.18 56.80 -7.11
C LEU A 933 -19.39 55.88 -7.33
N LYS A 934 -20.04 55.42 -6.25
CA LYS A 934 -21.26 54.62 -6.32
C LYS A 934 -22.38 55.39 -7.05
N MET A 935 -22.64 56.63 -6.63
CA MET A 935 -23.66 57.46 -7.24
C MET A 935 -23.32 57.78 -8.71
N ALA A 936 -22.05 58.07 -9.00
CA ALA A 936 -21.58 58.31 -10.36
C ALA A 936 -21.77 57.08 -11.26
N LYS A 937 -21.56 55.87 -10.74
CA LYS A 937 -21.79 54.62 -11.45
C LYS A 937 -23.28 54.39 -11.73
N GLU A 938 -24.15 54.61 -10.74
CA GLU A 938 -25.61 54.49 -10.88
C GLU A 938 -26.17 55.49 -11.90
N LYS A 939 -25.62 56.71 -11.93
CA LYS A 939 -26.08 57.82 -12.77
C LYS A 939 -25.26 58.01 -14.05
N SER A 940 -24.34 57.09 -14.38
CA SER A 940 -23.45 57.19 -15.55
C SER A 940 -22.69 58.53 -15.65
N ILE A 941 -22.19 59.02 -14.52
CA ILE A 941 -21.35 60.23 -14.44
C ILE A 941 -19.90 59.84 -14.75
N GLU A 942 -19.28 60.60 -15.64
CA GLU A 942 -17.86 60.46 -15.99
C GLU A 942 -17.07 61.66 -15.48
N PHE A 943 -15.81 61.43 -15.12
CA PHE A 943 -14.91 62.46 -14.61
C PHE A 943 -13.74 62.69 -15.56
N GLU A 944 -13.17 63.89 -15.54
CA GLU A 944 -11.95 64.25 -16.27
C GLU A 944 -11.03 65.06 -15.37
N GLN A 945 -9.72 64.93 -15.57
CA GLN A 945 -8.67 65.49 -14.71
C GLN A 945 -8.82 65.02 -13.26
N VAL A 946 -8.79 63.70 -13.07
CA VAL A 946 -8.98 63.04 -11.78
C VAL A 946 -7.63 62.86 -11.08
N THR A 947 -7.54 63.26 -9.82
CA THR A 947 -6.41 62.89 -8.96
C THR A 947 -6.90 62.07 -7.77
N LEU A 948 -6.30 60.89 -7.59
CA LEU A 948 -6.51 60.00 -6.45
C LEU A 948 -5.29 60.05 -5.53
N MET A 949 -5.55 60.19 -4.24
CA MET A 949 -4.55 60.01 -3.18
C MET A 949 -5.02 58.86 -2.30
N VAL A 950 -4.20 57.81 -2.20
CA VAL A 950 -4.47 56.61 -1.41
C VAL A 950 -3.38 56.45 -0.37
N GLY A 951 -3.75 56.41 0.92
CA GLY A 951 -2.81 56.32 2.03
C GLY A 951 -2.35 57.67 2.59
N SER A 952 -1.40 57.60 3.51
CA SER A 952 -0.78 58.76 4.17
C SER A 952 0.73 58.55 4.27
N ALA A 953 1.48 59.64 4.38
CA ALA A 953 2.94 59.56 4.49
C ALA A 953 3.35 58.62 5.66
N PRO A 954 4.34 57.72 5.48
CA PRO A 954 5.26 57.62 4.33
C PRO A 954 4.76 56.74 3.17
N LYS A 955 3.60 56.06 3.30
CA LYS A 955 3.05 55.14 2.30
C LYS A 955 1.82 55.77 1.62
N VAL A 956 2.09 56.66 0.67
CA VAL A 956 1.06 57.35 -0.12
C VAL A 956 1.24 57.05 -1.60
N ILE A 957 0.14 56.77 -2.28
CA ILE A 957 0.07 56.59 -3.72
C ILE A 957 -0.70 57.79 -4.29
N HIS A 958 -0.09 58.47 -5.27
CA HIS A 958 -0.73 59.51 -6.05
C HIS A 958 -0.93 58.99 -7.48
N LEU A 959 -2.19 58.94 -7.93
CA LEU A 959 -2.55 58.64 -9.32
C LEU A 959 -3.22 59.87 -9.92
N SER A 960 -2.62 60.44 -10.97
CA SER A 960 -3.18 61.57 -11.72
C SER A 960 -3.56 61.10 -13.12
N LEU A 961 -4.81 61.34 -13.48
CA LEU A 961 -5.40 61.01 -14.76
C LEU A 961 -5.72 62.32 -15.45
N GLY A 962 -5.09 62.59 -16.60
CA GLY A 962 -5.17 63.86 -17.31
C GLY A 962 -6.53 64.13 -17.99
N GLU A 963 -6.50 64.72 -19.18
CA GLU A 963 -7.69 65.07 -19.97
C GLU A 963 -8.33 63.84 -20.65
N MET A 964 -8.68 62.85 -19.83
CA MET A 964 -9.35 61.63 -20.25
C MET A 964 -10.69 61.55 -19.53
N LYS A 965 -11.75 61.21 -20.27
CA LYS A 965 -13.05 60.88 -19.69
C LYS A 965 -12.98 59.49 -19.07
N ILE A 966 -13.26 59.40 -17.79
CA ILE A 966 -13.10 58.18 -17.02
C ILE A 966 -14.39 57.90 -16.25
N SER A 967 -14.87 56.67 -16.40
CA SER A 967 -16.05 56.21 -15.68
C SER A 967 -15.73 55.89 -14.23
N ALA A 968 -16.72 56.04 -13.34
CA ALA A 968 -16.58 55.68 -11.93
C ALA A 968 -16.16 54.21 -11.73
N GLY A 969 -16.62 53.29 -12.59
CA GLY A 969 -16.26 51.87 -12.52
C GLY A 969 -14.79 51.58 -12.79
N PHE A 970 -14.12 52.37 -13.64
CA PHE A 970 -12.68 52.28 -13.83
C PHE A 970 -11.94 52.72 -12.56
N ILE A 971 -12.35 53.85 -11.98
CA ILE A 971 -11.73 54.41 -10.76
C ILE A 971 -11.85 53.42 -9.58
N GLU A 972 -13.02 52.81 -9.39
CA GLU A 972 -13.22 51.77 -8.35
C GLU A 972 -12.27 50.58 -8.52
N LYS A 973 -12.08 50.10 -9.76
CA LYS A 973 -11.22 48.97 -10.05
C LYS A 973 -9.74 49.27 -9.76
N GLU A 974 -9.29 50.46 -10.15
CA GLU A 974 -7.93 50.91 -9.87
C GLU A 974 -7.70 51.13 -8.37
N LEU A 975 -8.65 51.72 -7.64
CA LEU A 975 -8.57 51.84 -6.18
C LEU A 975 -8.46 50.47 -5.50
N ALA A 976 -9.26 49.48 -5.92
CA ALA A 976 -9.18 48.13 -5.37
C ALA A 976 -7.81 47.48 -5.59
N HIS A 977 -7.18 47.72 -6.75
CA HIS A 977 -5.84 47.23 -7.03
C HIS A 977 -4.77 47.95 -6.19
N LEU A 978 -4.80 49.28 -6.12
CA LEU A 978 -3.84 50.08 -5.36
C LEU A 978 -3.92 49.82 -3.85
N GLN A 979 -5.11 49.55 -3.33
CA GLN A 979 -5.31 49.20 -1.92
C GLN A 979 -4.66 47.86 -1.53
N THR A 980 -4.39 46.95 -2.47
CA THR A 980 -3.64 45.71 -2.16
C THR A 980 -2.21 45.97 -1.67
N LEU A 981 -1.67 47.15 -1.95
CA LEU A 981 -0.33 47.59 -1.57
C LEU A 981 -0.30 48.37 -0.25
N LEU A 982 -1.46 48.71 0.31
CA LEU A 982 -1.63 49.56 1.49
C LEU A 982 -2.50 48.86 2.56
N SER A 983 -2.61 49.45 3.75
CA SER A 983 -3.49 48.90 4.79
C SER A 983 -4.98 49.09 4.40
N PRO A 984 -5.89 48.19 4.82
CA PRO A 984 -7.30 48.27 4.44
C PRO A 984 -8.01 49.57 4.88
N ASP A 985 -7.48 50.25 5.88
CA ASP A 985 -7.95 51.51 6.46
C ASP A 985 -7.30 52.76 5.84
N ALA A 986 -6.49 52.59 4.78
CA ALA A 986 -5.82 53.69 4.11
C ALA A 986 -6.83 54.75 3.61
N PRO A 987 -6.63 56.04 3.95
CA PRO A 987 -7.53 57.10 3.52
C PRO A 987 -7.49 57.25 1.99
N VAL A 988 -8.65 57.50 1.39
CA VAL A 988 -8.81 57.74 -0.04
C VAL A 988 -9.41 59.12 -0.24
N ILE A 989 -8.73 59.94 -1.05
CA ILE A 989 -9.19 61.27 -1.44
C ILE A 989 -9.20 61.31 -2.96
N MET A 990 -10.32 61.73 -3.54
CA MET A 990 -10.47 61.96 -4.97
C MET A 990 -10.70 63.45 -5.23
N THR A 991 -10.07 63.98 -6.27
CA THR A 991 -10.41 65.29 -6.83
C THR A 991 -10.66 65.17 -8.33
N PHE A 992 -11.49 66.04 -8.88
CA PHE A 992 -11.79 66.11 -10.32
C PHE A 992 -12.02 67.56 -10.74
N LYS A 993 -11.73 67.93 -11.99
CA LYS A 993 -12.05 69.28 -12.52
C LYS A 993 -13.29 69.32 -13.37
N LYS A 994 -13.62 68.22 -14.06
CA LYS A 994 -14.89 68.12 -14.79
C LYS A 994 -15.68 66.87 -14.43
N ALA A 995 -17.00 67.01 -14.41
CA ALA A 995 -17.94 65.90 -14.32
C ALA A 995 -18.99 66.02 -15.44
N TYR A 996 -19.18 64.96 -16.20
CA TYR A 996 -20.16 64.86 -17.27
C TYR A 996 -21.38 64.11 -16.75
N THR A 997 -22.53 64.77 -16.72
CA THR A 997 -23.78 64.16 -16.24
C THR A 997 -24.78 64.01 -17.38
N PRO A 998 -25.53 62.89 -17.45
CA PRO A 998 -26.55 62.69 -18.48
C PRO A 998 -27.66 63.73 -18.43
N THR A 999 -27.99 64.25 -17.25
CA THR A 999 -28.99 65.29 -17.03
C THR A 999 -28.52 66.33 -16.01
N GLY A 1000 -29.07 67.55 -16.08
CA GLY A 1000 -28.84 68.59 -15.08
C GLY A 1000 -29.41 68.21 -13.71
N TYR A 1001 -30.47 67.39 -13.67
CA TYR A 1001 -30.98 66.81 -12.43
C TYR A 1001 -29.94 65.89 -11.77
N ASP A 1002 -29.20 65.10 -12.54
CA ASP A 1002 -28.14 64.24 -12.00
C ASP A 1002 -26.99 65.03 -11.40
N LEU A 1003 -26.62 66.16 -12.02
CA LEU A 1003 -25.63 67.09 -11.48
C LEU A 1003 -26.09 67.71 -10.16
N GLU A 1004 -27.34 68.20 -10.11
CA GLU A 1004 -27.92 68.78 -8.89
C GLU A 1004 -27.93 67.77 -7.73
N GLN A 1005 -28.33 66.53 -8.01
CA GLN A 1005 -28.33 65.45 -7.01
C GLN A 1005 -26.91 65.07 -6.56
N PHE A 1006 -25.96 64.97 -7.50
CA PHE A 1006 -24.58 64.62 -7.21
C PHE A 1006 -23.89 65.67 -6.33
N ALA A 1007 -24.05 66.96 -6.67
CA ALA A 1007 -23.53 68.08 -5.89
C ALA A 1007 -24.18 68.14 -4.49
N LYS A 1008 -25.51 67.99 -4.41
CA LYS A 1008 -26.26 68.07 -3.15
C LYS A 1008 -25.93 66.92 -2.20
N GLN A 1009 -25.85 65.69 -2.70
CA GLN A 1009 -25.55 64.50 -1.88
C GLN A 1009 -24.14 64.56 -1.29
N LEU A 1010 -23.17 65.05 -2.06
CA LEU A 1010 -21.77 65.12 -1.63
C LEU A 1010 -21.39 66.44 -0.94
N GLY A 1011 -22.34 67.36 -0.81
CA GLY A 1011 -22.15 68.66 -0.17
C GLY A 1011 -21.16 69.56 -0.90
N ILE A 1012 -21.11 69.49 -2.23
CA ILE A 1012 -20.18 70.27 -3.06
C ILE A 1012 -20.96 71.43 -3.70
N GLU A 1013 -20.52 72.66 -3.43
CA GLU A 1013 -21.15 73.85 -4.03
C GLU A 1013 -20.78 73.99 -5.51
N ILE A 1014 -21.82 74.20 -6.34
CA ILE A 1014 -21.70 74.56 -7.75
C ILE A 1014 -21.53 76.09 -7.83
N GLY A 1015 -20.40 76.55 -8.35
CA GLY A 1015 -20.10 77.97 -8.51
C GLY A 1015 -20.78 78.60 -9.73
N ASN A 1016 -20.91 79.92 -9.72
CA ASN A 1016 -21.45 80.68 -10.86
C ASN A 1016 -20.58 80.46 -12.12
N GLY A 1017 -21.21 80.04 -13.21
CA GLY A 1017 -20.52 79.77 -14.48
C GLY A 1017 -19.69 78.48 -14.52
N GLU A 1018 -19.90 77.57 -13.56
CA GLU A 1018 -19.28 76.23 -13.57
C GLU A 1018 -20.11 75.16 -14.30
N VAL A 1019 -21.33 75.48 -14.72
CA VAL A 1019 -22.21 74.53 -15.41
C VAL A 1019 -22.33 74.93 -16.87
N GLU A 1020 -21.97 74.01 -17.75
CA GLU A 1020 -22.14 74.13 -19.19
C GLU A 1020 -23.28 73.20 -19.63
N GLN A 1021 -24.32 73.77 -20.24
CA GLN A 1021 -25.44 73.04 -20.85
C GLN A 1021 -25.67 73.59 -22.26
N LYS A 1022 -26.11 72.71 -23.17
CA LYS A 1022 -26.44 73.07 -24.56
C LYS A 1022 -27.93 73.26 -24.75
#